data_AF-A0A8T2G394-F1
#
_entry.id   AF-A0A8T2G394-F1
#
_cell.length_a   1.000
_cell.length_b   1.000
_cell.length_c   1.000
_cell.angle_alpha   90.00
_cell.angle_beta   90.00
_cell.angle_gamma   90.00
#
_symmetry.space_group_name_H-M   'P 1'
#
loop_
_entity.id
_entity.type
_entity.pdbx_description
1 polymer ?
#
loop_
_entity_poly.entity_id
_entity_poly.type
_entity_poly.pdbx_seq_one_letter_code
_entity_poly.pdbx_strand_id
1 'polypeptide(L)'
;MMMVHSMSRDMMNRESPDKGLDSGKYVRYTPEQVEALERVYTECPKPSSLRRQQLIRECPILSNIEPKQIKVWFQNRRCREKQRKEAARLQTVNRKLNAMNKLLMEENDRLQKQVSNLVYENGHMKHQLHTASGTTTDNSCESVVVSGQQHQQQNPNPQHQQRDANNPAGLLSIAEEALAEFLSKATGTAVDWVQMIGMKPGPDSIGIVAISRNCSGIAARACGLVSLEPMKVAEILKDRPSWLRDCRSVDTLSVIPAGNGGTIELIYTQMYAPTTLAAARDFWTLRYSTCLEDGSYVVCERSLTSATGGPTGPPSSNFVRAEMKPSGFLIRPCDGGGSILHIVDHVDLDAWSVPEVMRPLYESSKILAQKMTVAALRHVRQIAQETSGEVQYGGGRQPAVLRTFSQRLCRGFNDAVNGFVDDGWSPMGSDGAEDVTVMINLSPGKFGGSQYGNSFLPSFGSGVLCAKASMLLQNVPPAVLVRFLREHRSEWADYGVDAYAAASLRASPFAVPCARAGGFPSNQVILPLAQTVEHEESLEVVRLEGHAYSPEDMGLARDMYLLQLCSGVDENVVGGCAQLVFAPIDESFADDAPLLPSGFRIIPLEQKSTPNGASANRTLDLASALEGSTRQAGEADPNGCNFRSVLTIAFQFTFDNHSRDSVASMARQYVRSIVGSIQRVALAIAPRPGSNISPISVPTSPEALTLVRWISRSYSLHTGADLFGSDSQTSGDTLLHQLWNHSDAILCCSLKTNASPVFTFANQTGLDMLETTLVALQDIMLDKTLDEPGRKALCSEFPKIMQQGYAHLPAGVCASSMGRMVSYEQATVWKVLEDDESNHCLAFMFVNWSFV
;
A
#
# COMPACT_ATOMS: atom_id res chain seq x y z
N MET A 1 17.43 -29.13 -28.01
CA MET A 1 18.69 -28.90 -28.76
C MET A 1 18.70 -29.87 -29.93
N MET A 2 18.34 -29.37 -31.13
CA MET A 2 18.45 -29.97 -32.49
C MET A 2 17.24 -29.45 -33.29
N MET A 3 17.44 -28.32 -34.00
CA MET A 3 16.68 -27.88 -35.21
C MET A 3 16.98 -26.40 -35.54
N VAL A 4 18.25 -25.96 -35.48
CA VAL A 4 18.64 -24.61 -35.97
C VAL A 4 20.04 -24.63 -36.61
N HIS A 5 20.34 -25.61 -37.48
CA HIS A 5 21.66 -25.69 -38.13
C HIS A 5 21.66 -26.00 -39.63
N SER A 6 20.53 -25.89 -40.35
CA SER A 6 20.49 -26.24 -41.79
C SER A 6 20.15 -25.10 -42.76
N MET A 7 20.35 -23.83 -42.41
CA MET A 7 20.06 -22.72 -43.36
C MET A 7 21.22 -21.73 -43.55
N SER A 8 22.48 -22.21 -43.57
CA SER A 8 23.62 -21.33 -43.83
C SER A 8 24.72 -21.91 -44.72
N ARG A 9 24.41 -22.90 -45.58
CA ARG A 9 25.45 -23.54 -46.42
C ARG A 9 25.21 -23.67 -47.92
N ASP A 10 24.14 -23.12 -48.48
CA ASP A 10 23.90 -23.18 -49.93
C ASP A 10 23.82 -21.79 -50.56
N MET A 11 24.93 -21.06 -50.73
CA MET A 11 25.07 -20.00 -51.76
C MET A 11 26.56 -19.61 -51.99
N MET A 12 27.45 -20.55 -52.29
CA MET A 12 28.77 -20.23 -52.86
C MET A 12 29.22 -21.34 -53.83
N ASN A 13 28.74 -21.31 -55.08
CA ASN A 13 29.58 -21.59 -56.26
C ASN A 13 28.80 -21.38 -57.58
N ARG A 14 29.26 -20.47 -58.43
CA ARG A 14 29.16 -20.51 -59.91
C ARG A 14 29.81 -19.25 -60.53
N GLU A 15 30.95 -19.44 -61.20
CA GLU A 15 31.57 -18.48 -62.15
C GLU A 15 30.82 -18.56 -63.49
N SER A 16 30.35 -17.48 -64.13
CA SER A 16 31.05 -16.56 -65.09
C SER A 16 29.97 -15.95 -66.04
N PRO A 17 30.21 -14.98 -66.96
CA PRO A 17 31.10 -13.80 -66.97
C PRO A 17 30.35 -12.45 -67.25
N ASP A 18 31.04 -11.35 -66.95
CA ASP A 18 30.99 -9.96 -67.46
C ASP A 18 29.72 -9.38 -68.15
N LYS A 19 29.08 -8.39 -67.49
CA LYS A 19 28.70 -7.07 -68.06
C LYS A 19 28.06 -6.18 -66.97
N GLY A 20 28.54 -4.94 -66.90
CA GLY A 20 28.36 -4.03 -65.76
C GLY A 20 26.98 -3.40 -65.55
N LEU A 21 26.94 -2.66 -64.44
CA LEU A 21 25.94 -1.71 -63.93
C LEU A 21 24.79 -2.30 -63.08
N ASP A 22 25.02 -2.45 -61.77
CA ASP A 22 24.47 -1.54 -60.75
C ASP A 22 24.95 -1.93 -59.33
N SER A 23 25.94 -1.20 -58.80
CA SER A 23 26.56 -1.42 -57.48
C SER A 23 25.77 -0.77 -56.34
N GLY A 24 24.44 -0.92 -56.34
CA GLY A 24 23.61 -0.53 -55.21
C GLY A 24 23.13 -1.77 -54.49
N LYS A 25 23.72 -2.13 -53.32
CA LYS A 25 22.92 -2.78 -52.25
C LYS A 25 23.54 -2.94 -50.86
N TYR A 26 24.85 -2.87 -50.60
CA TYR A 26 25.34 -2.90 -49.21
C TYR A 26 26.64 -2.09 -49.04
N VAL A 27 26.56 -0.99 -48.27
CA VAL A 27 27.75 -0.28 -47.80
C VAL A 27 28.39 -1.07 -46.67
N ARG A 28 29.65 -1.46 -46.85
CA ARG A 28 30.46 -2.10 -45.83
C ARG A 28 31.33 -1.03 -45.20
N TYR A 29 31.00 -0.65 -43.97
CA TYR A 29 31.76 0.31 -43.18
C TYR A 29 33.11 -0.29 -42.77
N THR A 30 34.17 0.52 -42.79
CA THR A 30 35.48 0.11 -42.22
C THR A 30 35.39 0.09 -40.68
N PRO A 31 36.29 -0.62 -39.97
CA PRO A 31 36.31 -0.64 -38.51
C PRO A 31 36.37 0.77 -37.89
N GLU A 32 37.15 1.68 -38.48
CA GLU A 32 37.34 3.05 -38.02
C GLU A 32 36.06 3.89 -38.22
N GLN A 33 35.34 3.65 -39.33
CA GLN A 33 34.03 4.25 -39.58
C GLN A 33 32.98 3.77 -38.58
N VAL A 34 32.98 2.47 -38.24
CA VAL A 34 32.07 1.91 -37.22
C VAL A 34 32.37 2.52 -35.86
N GLU A 35 33.64 2.61 -35.46
CA GLU A 35 34.03 3.19 -34.18
C GLU A 35 33.60 4.67 -34.06
N ALA A 36 33.78 5.47 -35.11
CA ALA A 36 33.32 6.85 -35.14
C ALA A 36 31.79 6.96 -35.01
N LEU A 37 31.05 6.08 -35.68
CA LEU A 37 29.58 6.04 -35.57
C LEU A 37 29.11 5.54 -34.20
N GLU A 38 29.82 4.60 -33.57
CA GLU A 38 29.52 4.11 -32.23
C GLU A 38 29.76 5.17 -31.15
N ARG A 39 30.82 5.98 -31.29
CA ARG A 39 31.08 7.11 -30.38
C ARG A 39 29.97 8.16 -30.41
N VAL A 40 29.45 8.45 -31.60
CA VAL A 40 28.31 9.37 -31.73
C VAL A 40 27.02 8.72 -31.24
N TYR A 41 26.88 7.41 -31.39
CA TYR A 41 25.73 6.67 -30.88
C TYR A 41 25.59 6.72 -29.37
N THR A 42 26.70 6.68 -28.63
CA THR A 42 26.68 6.83 -27.17
C THR A 42 26.21 8.21 -26.73
N GLU A 43 26.46 9.25 -27.51
CA GLU A 43 26.04 10.63 -27.21
C GLU A 43 24.61 10.93 -27.73
N CYS A 44 24.29 10.50 -28.95
CA CYS A 44 23.03 10.81 -29.62
C CYS A 44 22.52 9.61 -30.46
N PRO A 45 21.71 8.71 -29.87
CA PRO A 45 21.19 7.52 -30.57
C PRO A 45 20.19 7.82 -31.70
N LYS A 46 19.65 9.05 -31.76
CA LYS A 46 18.68 9.53 -32.76
C LYS A 46 19.14 10.86 -33.37
N PRO A 47 20.23 10.89 -34.16
CA PRO A 47 20.77 12.13 -34.69
C PRO A 47 19.81 12.78 -35.69
N SER A 48 19.64 14.11 -35.57
CA SER A 48 18.85 14.93 -36.49
C SER A 48 19.50 14.98 -37.88
N SER A 49 18.76 15.43 -38.90
CA SER A 49 19.33 15.55 -40.25
C SER A 49 20.53 16.49 -40.29
N LEU A 50 20.45 17.60 -39.55
CA LEU A 50 21.54 18.57 -39.40
C LEU A 50 22.76 17.93 -38.71
N ARG A 51 22.54 17.20 -37.61
CA ARG A 51 23.64 16.53 -36.87
C ARG A 51 24.35 15.48 -37.72
N ARG A 52 23.64 14.74 -38.58
CA ARG A 52 24.25 13.79 -39.53
C ARG A 52 25.12 14.50 -40.57
N GLN A 53 24.71 15.67 -41.06
CA GLN A 53 25.51 16.46 -42.01
C GLN A 53 26.76 17.04 -41.35
N GLN A 54 26.64 17.51 -40.11
CA GLN A 54 27.78 17.96 -39.30
C GLN A 54 28.78 16.84 -39.06
N LEU A 55 28.31 15.64 -38.71
CA LEU A 55 29.16 14.47 -38.46
C LEU A 55 30.07 14.12 -39.66
N ILE A 56 29.55 14.24 -40.89
CA ILE A 56 30.33 13.99 -42.11
C ILE A 56 31.43 15.05 -42.30
N ARG A 57 31.16 16.30 -41.90
CA ARG A 57 32.13 17.41 -41.97
C ARG A 57 33.18 17.32 -40.86
N GLU A 58 32.78 16.90 -39.66
CA GLU A 58 33.63 16.81 -38.47
C GLU A 58 34.54 15.57 -38.49
N CYS A 59 34.10 14.48 -39.13
CA CYS A 59 34.85 13.23 -39.23
C CYS A 59 35.24 12.93 -40.69
N PRO A 60 36.46 13.28 -41.14
CA PRO A 60 36.93 13.03 -42.51
C PRO A 60 36.83 11.57 -42.94
N ILE A 61 36.90 10.62 -42.00
CA ILE A 61 36.78 9.17 -42.22
C ILE A 61 35.36 8.79 -42.70
N LEU A 62 34.35 9.61 -42.42
CA LEU A 62 32.95 9.43 -42.84
C LEU A 62 32.61 10.26 -44.11
N SER A 63 33.57 10.98 -44.71
CA SER A 63 33.36 11.87 -45.86
C SER A 63 32.75 11.17 -47.09
N ASN A 64 33.01 9.88 -47.25
CA ASN A 64 32.52 9.05 -48.35
C ASN A 64 31.17 8.35 -48.05
N ILE A 65 30.49 8.72 -46.95
CA ILE A 65 29.24 8.10 -46.51
C ILE A 65 28.09 9.09 -46.65
N GLU A 66 27.00 8.67 -47.29
CA GLU A 66 25.84 9.53 -47.44
C GLU A 66 25.06 9.71 -46.12
N PRO A 67 24.43 10.88 -45.87
CA PRO A 67 23.59 11.10 -44.70
C PRO A 67 22.46 10.06 -44.53
N LYS A 68 21.93 9.52 -45.65
CA LYS A 68 20.92 8.45 -45.65
C LYS A 68 21.49 7.13 -45.12
N GLN A 69 22.75 6.81 -45.43
CA GLN A 69 23.41 5.60 -44.97
C GLN A 69 23.69 5.67 -43.47
N ILE A 70 24.12 6.84 -42.96
CA ILE A 70 24.24 7.10 -41.52
C ILE A 70 22.88 6.91 -40.82
N LYS A 71 21.78 7.45 -41.38
CA LYS A 71 20.42 7.22 -40.85
C LYS A 71 20.11 5.73 -40.70
N VAL A 72 20.36 4.95 -41.75
CA VAL A 72 20.11 3.50 -41.77
C VAL A 72 21.00 2.77 -40.77
N TRP A 73 22.28 3.16 -40.64
CA TRP A 73 23.18 2.58 -39.64
C TRP A 73 22.64 2.79 -38.22
N PHE A 74 22.23 4.01 -37.85
CA PHE A 74 21.67 4.30 -36.52
C PHE A 74 20.32 3.58 -36.30
N GLN A 75 19.49 3.43 -37.34
CA GLN A 75 18.27 2.63 -37.26
C GLN A 75 18.56 1.16 -37.01
N ASN A 76 19.49 0.57 -37.76
CA ASN A 76 19.90 -0.82 -37.63
C ASN A 76 20.61 -1.08 -36.29
N ARG A 77 21.43 -0.13 -35.81
CA ARG A 77 22.12 -0.23 -34.52
C ARG A 77 21.13 -0.25 -33.36
N ARG A 78 20.11 0.62 -33.39
CA ARG A 78 18.99 0.59 -32.42
C ARG A 78 18.19 -0.71 -32.50
N CYS A 79 17.91 -1.19 -33.72
CA CYS A 79 17.20 -2.46 -33.91
C CYS A 79 18.00 -3.65 -33.36
N ARG A 80 19.29 -3.74 -33.67
CA ARG A 80 20.20 -4.78 -33.16
C ARG A 80 20.38 -4.71 -31.65
N GLU A 81 20.49 -3.51 -31.09
CA GLU A 81 20.58 -3.33 -29.63
C GLU A 81 19.27 -3.76 -28.96
N LYS A 82 18.12 -3.34 -29.50
CA LYS A 82 16.81 -3.79 -29.03
C LYS A 82 16.72 -5.32 -29.09
N GLN A 83 17.08 -5.94 -30.21
CA GLN A 83 17.10 -7.41 -30.34
C GLN A 83 18.04 -8.08 -29.35
N ARG A 84 19.24 -7.51 -29.11
CA ARG A 84 20.19 -8.05 -28.12
C ARG A 84 19.62 -7.96 -26.70
N LYS A 85 19.03 -6.82 -26.33
CA LYS A 85 18.36 -6.62 -25.04
C LYS A 85 17.17 -7.58 -24.87
N GLU A 86 16.35 -7.73 -25.91
CA GLU A 86 15.20 -8.64 -25.92
C GLU A 86 15.63 -10.11 -25.82
N ALA A 87 16.67 -10.51 -26.56
CA ALA A 87 17.22 -11.86 -26.51
C ALA A 87 17.83 -12.18 -25.14
N ALA A 88 18.56 -11.23 -24.53
CA ALA A 88 19.06 -11.35 -23.18
C ALA A 88 17.91 -11.47 -22.17
N ARG A 89 16.88 -10.63 -22.28
CA ARG A 89 15.66 -10.69 -21.46
C ARG A 89 14.95 -12.04 -21.59
N LEU A 90 14.78 -12.55 -22.81
CA LEU A 90 14.18 -13.86 -23.07
C LEU A 90 15.01 -15.00 -22.49
N GLN A 91 16.35 -14.93 -22.57
CA GLN A 91 17.22 -15.91 -21.91
C GLN A 91 17.05 -15.89 -20.39
N THR A 92 16.98 -14.70 -19.77
CA THR A 92 16.71 -14.56 -18.33
C THR A 92 15.35 -15.14 -17.95
N VAL A 93 14.29 -14.82 -18.69
CA VAL A 93 12.94 -15.37 -18.45
C VAL A 93 12.91 -16.88 -18.62
N ASN A 94 13.59 -17.43 -19.63
CA ASN A 94 13.66 -18.87 -19.86
C ASN A 94 14.37 -19.60 -18.70
N ARG A 95 15.47 -19.03 -18.17
CA ARG A 95 16.12 -19.54 -16.96
C ARG A 95 15.17 -19.54 -15.75
N LYS A 96 14.46 -18.44 -15.50
CA LYS A 96 13.45 -18.35 -14.42
C LYS A 96 12.33 -19.40 -14.61
N LEU A 97 11.84 -19.57 -15.83
CA LEU A 97 10.79 -20.53 -16.13
C LEU A 97 11.25 -21.98 -15.92
N ASN A 98 12.48 -22.32 -16.30
CA ASN A 98 13.05 -23.65 -16.06
C ASN A 98 13.21 -23.94 -14.56
N ALA A 99 13.67 -22.95 -13.79
CA ALA A 99 13.75 -23.06 -12.33
C ALA A 99 12.36 -23.25 -11.70
N MET A 100 11.36 -22.49 -12.14
CA MET A 100 9.98 -22.62 -11.66
C MET A 100 9.35 -23.96 -12.07
N ASN A 101 9.63 -24.46 -13.29
CA ASN A 101 9.19 -25.79 -13.72
C ASN A 101 9.81 -26.89 -12.84
N LYS A 102 11.09 -26.77 -12.45
CA LYS A 102 11.73 -27.70 -11.52
C LYS A 102 11.01 -27.72 -10.17
N LEU A 103 10.67 -26.55 -9.62
CA LEU A 103 9.89 -26.42 -8.39
C LEU A 103 8.50 -27.07 -8.50
N LEU A 104 7.80 -26.82 -9.59
CA LEU A 104 6.48 -27.41 -9.83
C LEU A 104 6.56 -28.93 -9.97
N MET A 105 7.61 -29.47 -10.60
CA MET A 105 7.82 -30.91 -10.68
C MET A 105 8.15 -31.52 -9.31
N GLU A 106 9.00 -30.88 -8.50
CA GLU A 106 9.31 -31.30 -7.12
C GLU A 106 8.03 -31.37 -6.27
N GLU A 107 7.18 -30.35 -6.35
CA GLU A 107 5.92 -30.30 -5.61
C GLU A 107 4.90 -31.33 -6.13
N ASN A 108 4.83 -31.56 -7.45
CA ASN A 108 3.95 -32.57 -8.03
C ASN A 108 4.36 -33.98 -7.60
N ASP A 109 5.65 -34.30 -7.62
CA ASP A 109 6.18 -35.58 -7.11
C ASP A 109 5.86 -35.76 -5.61
N ARG A 110 6.00 -34.69 -4.83
CA ARG A 110 5.63 -34.69 -3.40
C ARG A 110 4.14 -34.94 -3.19
N LEU A 111 3.28 -34.25 -3.95
CA LEU A 111 1.82 -34.44 -3.90
C LEU A 111 1.42 -35.85 -4.34
N GLN A 112 2.05 -36.40 -5.38
CA GLN A 112 1.81 -37.77 -5.82
C GLN A 112 2.16 -38.79 -4.73
N LYS A 113 3.27 -38.59 -4.00
CA LYS A 113 3.62 -39.42 -2.83
C LYS A 113 2.58 -39.30 -1.72
N GLN A 114 2.11 -38.08 -1.43
CA GLN A 114 1.10 -37.85 -0.40
C GLN A 114 -0.25 -38.52 -0.78
N VAL A 115 -0.68 -38.38 -2.03
CA VAL A 115 -1.88 -39.06 -2.54
C VAL A 115 -1.71 -40.57 -2.46
N SER A 116 -0.55 -41.10 -2.84
CA SER A 116 -0.26 -42.54 -2.76
C SER A 116 -0.36 -43.07 -1.32
N ASN A 117 0.20 -42.34 -0.36
CA ASN A 117 0.11 -42.68 1.06
C ASN A 117 -1.34 -42.63 1.57
N LEU A 118 -2.09 -41.58 1.25
CA LEU A 118 -3.49 -41.46 1.66
C LEU A 118 -4.38 -42.52 1.01
N VAL A 119 -4.11 -42.91 -0.24
CA VAL A 119 -4.82 -44.01 -0.92
C VAL A 119 -4.49 -45.34 -0.23
N TYR A 120 -3.24 -45.56 0.15
CA TYR A 120 -2.82 -46.75 0.89
C TYR A 120 -3.49 -46.83 2.28
N GLU A 121 -3.46 -45.75 3.07
CA GLU A 121 -4.13 -45.67 4.36
C GLU A 121 -5.64 -45.87 4.25
N ASN A 122 -6.29 -45.25 3.25
CA ASN A 122 -7.71 -45.49 2.99
C ASN A 122 -8.00 -46.94 2.62
N GLY A 123 -7.15 -47.57 1.81
CA GLY A 123 -7.25 -48.99 1.48
C GLY A 123 -7.16 -49.86 2.73
N HIS A 124 -6.20 -49.57 3.61
CA HIS A 124 -6.02 -50.26 4.88
C HIS A 124 -7.23 -50.09 5.82
N MET A 125 -7.75 -48.87 5.98
CA MET A 125 -8.94 -48.59 6.78
C MET A 125 -10.19 -49.29 6.21
N LYS A 126 -10.39 -49.27 4.88
CA LYS A 126 -11.47 -50.04 4.24
C LYS A 126 -11.32 -51.54 4.46
N HIS A 127 -10.10 -52.06 4.39
CA HIS A 127 -9.84 -53.47 4.66
C HIS A 127 -10.20 -53.82 6.11
N GLN A 128 -9.78 -53.02 7.09
CA GLN A 128 -10.18 -53.21 8.50
C GLN A 128 -11.71 -53.19 8.71
N LEU A 129 -12.43 -52.28 8.05
CA LEU A 129 -13.90 -52.23 8.12
C LEU A 129 -14.57 -53.45 7.47
N HIS A 130 -14.02 -53.97 6.38
CA HIS A 130 -14.52 -55.17 5.73
C HIS A 130 -14.19 -56.46 6.50
N THR A 131 -13.00 -56.56 7.13
CA THR A 131 -12.63 -57.70 7.98
C THR A 131 -13.48 -57.74 9.26
N ALA A 132 -13.83 -56.59 9.84
CA ALA A 132 -14.73 -56.50 10.99
C ALA A 132 -16.19 -56.86 10.67
N SER A 133 -16.61 -56.79 9.40
CA SER A 133 -17.97 -57.14 8.96
C SER A 133 -18.15 -58.61 8.57
N GLY A 134 -17.07 -59.41 8.56
CA GLY A 134 -17.07 -60.82 8.11
C GLY A 134 -17.22 -61.86 9.23
N THR A 135 -17.26 -61.45 10.49
CA THR A 135 -17.41 -62.36 11.65
C THR A 135 -18.75 -62.13 12.34
N THR A 136 -19.83 -62.56 11.69
CA THR A 136 -21.15 -62.71 12.33
C THR A 136 -21.65 -64.14 12.15
N THR A 137 -21.40 -65.00 13.14
CA THR A 137 -22.31 -66.11 13.51
C THR A 137 -22.16 -66.44 14.99
N ASP A 138 -23.23 -66.15 15.73
CA ASP A 138 -23.74 -66.79 16.96
C ASP A 138 -22.79 -67.10 18.14
N ASN A 139 -22.88 -66.30 19.21
CA ASN A 139 -23.85 -66.60 20.29
C ASN A 139 -23.88 -65.51 21.38
N SER A 140 -25.11 -65.15 21.77
CA SER A 140 -25.54 -64.67 23.10
C SER A 140 -25.15 -63.26 23.57
N CYS A 141 -26.19 -62.46 23.79
CA CYS A 141 -26.18 -61.14 24.40
C CYS A 141 -25.89 -61.22 25.91
N GLU A 142 -24.87 -60.51 26.39
CA GLU A 142 -24.97 -59.87 27.71
C GLU A 142 -24.19 -58.54 27.72
N SER A 143 -24.93 -57.48 27.98
CA SER A 143 -24.42 -56.11 28.10
C SER A 143 -23.57 -55.97 29.35
N VAL A 144 -22.28 -55.68 29.20
CA VAL A 144 -21.50 -55.04 30.27
C VAL A 144 -20.57 -54.00 29.64
N VAL A 145 -20.78 -52.76 30.06
CA VAL A 145 -19.89 -51.63 29.86
C VAL A 145 -18.60 -51.95 30.61
N VAL A 146 -17.58 -52.44 29.91
CA VAL A 146 -16.23 -52.58 30.48
C VAL A 146 -15.28 -51.72 29.65
N SER A 147 -14.95 -50.59 30.27
CA SER A 147 -13.75 -49.80 30.08
C SER A 147 -12.52 -50.72 30.03
N GLY A 148 -12.12 -51.11 28.82
CA GLY A 148 -10.96 -51.95 28.58
C GLY A 148 -9.67 -51.13 28.55
N GLN A 149 -8.98 -51.07 29.68
CA GLN A 149 -7.53 -50.97 29.70
C GLN A 149 -6.95 -52.10 28.82
N GLN A 150 -6.15 -51.77 27.81
CA GLN A 150 -4.89 -52.47 27.59
C GLN A 150 -3.99 -51.72 26.60
N HIS A 151 -2.72 -51.61 27.01
CA HIS A 151 -1.53 -51.25 26.25
C HIS A 151 -1.31 -49.76 25.92
N GLN A 152 -1.25 -48.95 26.98
CA GLN A 152 -0.15 -47.98 27.10
C GLN A 152 1.18 -48.76 27.16
N GLN A 153 1.79 -49.00 26.00
CA GLN A 153 3.24 -48.98 25.95
C GLN A 153 3.64 -47.52 26.17
N GLN A 154 3.91 -47.21 27.43
CA GLN A 154 4.73 -46.06 27.79
C GLN A 154 6.08 -46.25 27.09
N ASN A 155 6.23 -45.66 25.91
CA ASN A 155 7.53 -45.10 25.58
C ASN A 155 7.87 -44.16 26.74
N PRO A 156 9.08 -44.24 27.33
CA PRO A 156 9.45 -43.32 28.37
C PRO A 156 9.30 -41.92 27.79
N ASN A 157 8.52 -41.07 28.46
CA ASN A 157 8.77 -39.64 28.42
C ASN A 157 10.30 -39.50 28.48
N PRO A 158 10.97 -38.84 27.53
CA PRO A 158 12.25 -38.27 27.88
C PRO A 158 11.88 -37.27 28.95
N GLN A 159 12.02 -37.67 30.22
CA GLN A 159 12.24 -36.73 31.30
C GLN A 159 13.27 -35.77 30.70
N HIS A 160 12.84 -34.55 30.38
CA HIS A 160 13.75 -33.48 30.05
C HIS A 160 14.66 -33.38 31.28
N GLN A 161 15.80 -34.09 31.23
CA GLN A 161 16.97 -33.77 32.03
C GLN A 161 17.07 -32.26 31.90
N GLN A 162 17.01 -31.57 33.04
CA GLN A 162 17.16 -30.12 33.10
C GLN A 162 18.39 -29.79 32.25
N ARG A 163 18.17 -29.35 31.00
CA ARG A 163 19.25 -29.00 30.10
C ARG A 163 19.86 -27.76 30.72
N ASP A 164 21.14 -27.83 31.08
CA ASP A 164 21.85 -26.65 31.55
C ASP A 164 21.81 -25.60 30.44
N ALA A 165 20.97 -24.58 30.63
CA ALA A 165 20.74 -23.49 29.70
C ALA A 165 22.01 -22.70 29.35
N ASN A 166 23.07 -22.89 30.14
CA ASN A 166 24.38 -22.25 30.00
C ASN A 166 25.43 -23.14 29.30
N ASN A 167 25.09 -24.38 28.91
CA ASN A 167 26.00 -25.28 28.22
C ASN A 167 25.84 -25.16 26.69
N PRO A 168 26.90 -24.91 25.91
CA PRO A 168 26.86 -24.86 24.44
C PRO A 168 26.19 -26.09 23.79
N ALA A 169 26.33 -27.27 24.39
CA ALA A 169 25.70 -28.49 23.89
C ALA A 169 24.16 -28.46 23.97
N GLY A 170 23.61 -27.83 25.02
CA GLY A 170 22.16 -27.67 25.18
C GLY A 170 21.56 -26.74 24.13
N LEU A 171 22.25 -25.63 23.84
CA LEU A 171 21.85 -24.68 22.79
C LEU A 171 21.94 -25.30 21.39
N LEU A 172 22.96 -26.12 21.12
CA LEU A 172 23.08 -26.85 19.85
C LEU A 172 21.92 -27.83 19.66
N SER A 173 21.52 -28.56 20.70
CA SER A 173 20.36 -29.45 20.62
C SER A 173 19.06 -28.69 20.30
N ILE A 174 18.86 -27.50 20.88
CA ILE A 174 17.71 -26.64 20.55
C ILE A 174 17.80 -26.16 19.09
N ALA A 175 19.00 -25.82 18.63
CA ALA A 175 19.26 -25.37 17.26
C ALA A 175 18.95 -26.47 16.23
N GLU A 176 19.38 -27.71 16.48
CA GLU A 176 19.13 -28.86 15.61
C GLU A 176 17.65 -29.24 15.57
N GLU A 177 16.95 -29.20 16.71
CA GLU A 177 15.50 -29.40 16.78
C GLU A 177 14.74 -28.33 15.99
N ALA A 178 15.13 -27.05 16.16
CA ALA A 178 14.56 -25.95 15.42
C ALA A 178 14.80 -26.08 13.91
N LEU A 179 15.99 -26.53 13.49
CA LEU A 179 16.33 -26.77 12.09
C LEU A 179 15.42 -27.87 11.48
N ALA A 180 15.29 -29.01 12.17
CA ALA A 180 14.45 -30.11 11.69
C ALA A 180 12.98 -29.70 11.54
N GLU A 181 12.43 -29.01 12.55
CA GLU A 181 11.05 -28.52 12.50
C GLU A 181 10.87 -27.44 11.42
N PHE A 182 11.81 -26.51 11.29
CA PHE A 182 11.78 -25.49 10.24
C PHE A 182 11.76 -26.09 8.83
N LEU A 183 12.65 -27.05 8.53
CA LEU A 183 12.69 -27.73 7.24
C LEU A 183 11.36 -28.45 6.95
N SER A 184 10.76 -29.08 7.96
CA SER A 184 9.45 -29.73 7.82
C SER A 184 8.31 -28.76 7.47
N LYS A 185 8.41 -27.49 7.88
CA LYS A 185 7.46 -26.41 7.51
C LYS A 185 7.78 -25.83 6.13
N ALA A 186 9.06 -25.60 5.83
CA ALA A 186 9.52 -24.97 4.61
C ALA A 186 9.22 -25.84 3.38
N THR A 187 9.51 -27.14 3.45
CA THR A 187 9.35 -28.06 2.31
C THR A 187 8.30 -29.15 2.53
N GLY A 188 7.75 -29.28 3.74
CA GLY A 188 6.77 -30.33 4.09
C GLY A 188 5.36 -29.80 4.35
N THR A 189 4.55 -30.64 5.02
CA THR A 189 3.14 -30.41 5.37
C THR A 189 2.93 -30.30 6.88
N ALA A 190 3.98 -29.93 7.65
CA ALA A 190 3.88 -29.80 9.10
C ALA A 190 2.84 -28.76 9.55
N VAL A 191 2.50 -27.83 8.65
CA VAL A 191 1.40 -26.87 8.81
C VAL A 191 0.44 -27.05 7.64
N ASP A 192 -0.86 -26.95 7.92
CA ASP A 192 -1.90 -26.91 6.90
C ASP A 192 -1.86 -25.57 6.15
N TRP A 193 -1.17 -25.57 5.02
CA TRP A 193 -0.91 -24.41 4.19
C TRP A 193 -2.05 -24.17 3.20
N VAL A 194 -2.64 -22.97 3.25
CA VAL A 194 -3.62 -22.53 2.26
C VAL A 194 -3.06 -21.35 1.48
N GLN A 195 -3.05 -21.49 0.15
CA GLN A 195 -2.57 -20.44 -0.74
C GLN A 195 -3.42 -19.17 -0.60
N MET A 196 -2.75 -18.02 -0.55
CA MET A 196 -3.42 -16.73 -0.52
C MET A 196 -4.14 -16.43 -1.85
N ILE A 197 -5.40 -15.99 -1.75
CA ILE A 197 -6.26 -15.64 -2.90
C ILE A 197 -5.67 -14.40 -3.61
N GLY A 198 -5.73 -14.38 -4.94
CA GLY A 198 -5.28 -13.26 -5.78
C GLY A 198 -3.83 -13.37 -6.28
N MET A 199 -3.05 -14.34 -5.78
CA MET A 199 -1.68 -14.60 -6.24
C MET A 199 -1.69 -15.52 -7.47
N LYS A 200 -1.51 -14.98 -8.67
CA LYS A 200 -1.33 -15.79 -9.89
C LYS A 200 0.16 -16.18 -10.05
N PRO A 201 0.51 -17.48 -10.15
CA PRO A 201 1.88 -17.88 -10.43
C PRO A 201 2.28 -17.45 -11.85
N GLY A 202 3.47 -16.90 -11.98
CA GLY A 202 4.01 -16.39 -13.24
C GLY A 202 5.48 -15.96 -13.10
N PRO A 203 6.20 -15.77 -14.23
CA PRO A 203 7.61 -15.36 -14.21
C PRO A 203 7.85 -14.00 -13.53
N ASP A 204 6.82 -13.15 -13.51
CA ASP A 204 6.82 -11.85 -12.84
C ASP A 204 6.08 -11.89 -11.48
N SER A 205 5.56 -13.04 -11.06
CA SER A 205 4.88 -13.19 -9.76
C SER A 205 5.87 -13.14 -8.61
N ILE A 206 5.42 -12.63 -7.47
CA ILE A 206 6.24 -12.49 -6.26
C ILE A 206 6.71 -13.82 -5.69
N GLY A 207 6.01 -14.90 -6.03
CA GLY A 207 6.21 -16.23 -5.48
C GLY A 207 4.88 -16.86 -5.10
N ILE A 208 4.94 -18.07 -4.56
CA ILE A 208 3.79 -18.75 -3.99
C ILE A 208 3.75 -18.40 -2.50
N VAL A 209 2.64 -17.80 -2.06
CA VAL A 209 2.44 -17.43 -0.65
C VAL A 209 1.27 -18.24 -0.09
N ALA A 210 1.49 -18.85 1.07
CA ALA A 210 0.49 -19.62 1.80
C ALA A 210 0.44 -19.19 3.27
N ILE A 211 -0.73 -19.32 3.86
CA ILE A 211 -1.01 -18.99 5.26
C ILE A 211 -1.60 -20.21 5.98
N SER A 212 -1.40 -20.27 7.29
CA SER A 212 -2.05 -21.29 8.13
C SER A 212 -3.52 -20.96 8.38
N ARG A 213 -4.35 -22.00 8.53
CA ARG A 213 -5.75 -21.86 9.01
C ARG A 213 -5.93 -22.26 10.47
N ASN A 214 -5.27 -23.32 10.93
CA ASN A 214 -5.50 -23.94 12.24
C ASN A 214 -4.19 -24.35 12.93
N CYS A 215 -3.23 -23.43 13.10
CA CYS A 215 -2.03 -23.69 13.91
C CYS A 215 -2.09 -22.98 15.26
N SER A 216 -1.23 -23.40 16.21
CA SER A 216 -0.93 -22.60 17.40
C SER A 216 -0.25 -21.30 16.95
N GLY A 217 -0.78 -20.14 17.34
CA GLY A 217 -0.32 -18.86 16.83
C GLY A 217 -0.74 -18.63 15.37
N ILE A 218 0.10 -17.91 14.63
CA ILE A 218 -0.10 -17.57 13.22
C ILE A 218 1.12 -17.95 12.40
N ALA A 219 0.91 -18.37 11.15
CA ALA A 219 2.01 -18.76 10.29
C ALA A 219 1.78 -18.42 8.82
N ALA A 220 2.87 -18.06 8.15
CA ALA A 220 2.94 -17.77 6.74
C ALA A 220 4.19 -18.41 6.12
N ARG A 221 4.07 -18.80 4.86
CA ARG A 221 5.14 -19.37 4.05
C ARG A 221 5.17 -18.71 2.69
N ALA A 222 6.35 -18.37 2.20
CA ALA A 222 6.54 -17.92 0.83
C ALA A 222 7.68 -18.69 0.14
N CYS A 223 7.51 -18.96 -1.15
CA CYS A 223 8.55 -19.52 -2.00
C CYS A 223 8.72 -18.65 -3.26
N GLY A 224 9.94 -18.23 -3.58
CA GLY A 224 10.21 -17.41 -4.75
C GLY A 224 11.63 -17.50 -5.28
N LEU A 225 11.83 -17.04 -6.51
CA LEU A 225 13.14 -16.98 -7.16
C LEU A 225 13.77 -15.59 -6.98
N VAL A 226 15.07 -15.57 -6.72
CA VAL A 226 15.86 -14.34 -6.57
C VAL A 226 17.17 -14.48 -7.34
N SER A 227 17.56 -13.45 -8.08
CA SER A 227 18.82 -13.41 -8.84
C SER A 227 20.03 -12.99 -7.98
N LEU A 228 20.18 -13.56 -6.79
CA LEU A 228 21.29 -13.34 -5.86
C LEU A 228 21.81 -14.68 -5.31
N GLU A 229 23.10 -14.73 -4.95
CA GLU A 229 23.73 -15.91 -4.35
C GLU A 229 23.24 -16.17 -2.92
N PRO A 230 23.26 -17.43 -2.42
CA PRO A 230 22.66 -17.78 -1.13
C PRO A 230 23.17 -16.95 0.05
N MET A 231 24.49 -16.72 0.13
CA MET A 231 25.09 -15.93 1.21
C MET A 231 24.63 -14.47 1.18
N LYS A 232 24.52 -13.87 0.00
CA LYS A 232 24.04 -12.49 -0.14
C LYS A 232 22.59 -12.34 0.28
N VAL A 233 21.75 -13.32 -0.09
CA VAL A 233 20.34 -13.37 0.35
C VAL A 233 20.27 -13.48 1.87
N ALA A 234 21.09 -14.34 2.49
CA ALA A 234 21.11 -14.50 3.94
C ALA A 234 21.53 -13.21 4.66
N GLU A 235 22.57 -12.51 4.18
CA GLU A 235 23.01 -11.22 4.74
C GLU A 235 21.88 -10.18 4.74
N ILE A 236 21.19 -10.03 3.60
CA ILE A 236 20.07 -9.08 3.44
C ILE A 236 18.94 -9.42 4.40
N LEU A 237 18.56 -10.70 4.50
CA LEU A 237 17.43 -11.14 5.32
C LEU A 237 17.73 -11.07 6.82
N LYS A 238 18.98 -11.30 7.23
CA LYS A 238 19.41 -11.17 8.64
C LYS A 238 19.31 -9.73 9.13
N ASP A 239 19.51 -8.74 8.27
CA ASP A 239 19.37 -7.31 8.58
C ASP A 239 17.89 -6.87 8.58
N ARG A 240 17.10 -7.41 9.52
CA ARG A 240 15.67 -7.10 9.66
C ARG A 240 15.36 -5.60 9.70
N PRO A 241 16.10 -4.73 10.42
CA PRO A 241 15.79 -3.30 10.47
C PRO A 241 15.83 -2.60 9.10
N SER A 242 16.55 -3.14 8.12
CA SER A 242 16.59 -2.56 6.76
C SER A 242 15.30 -2.79 5.96
N TRP A 243 14.51 -3.82 6.26
CA TRP A 243 13.36 -4.19 5.40
C TRP A 243 12.06 -4.41 6.16
N LEU A 244 12.12 -4.85 7.42
CA LEU A 244 10.97 -5.07 8.27
C LEU A 244 10.59 -3.76 8.95
N ARG A 245 9.59 -3.06 8.41
CA ARG A 245 9.16 -1.72 8.88
C ARG A 245 8.81 -1.67 10.36
N ASP A 246 8.25 -2.76 10.89
CA ASP A 246 7.84 -2.86 12.29
C ASP A 246 9.00 -3.28 13.22
N CYS A 247 10.20 -3.55 12.71
CA CYS A 247 11.37 -3.88 13.51
C CYS A 247 12.09 -2.62 14.00
N ARG A 248 12.21 -2.46 15.32
CA ARG A 248 12.91 -1.34 15.97
C ARG A 248 14.41 -1.59 16.04
N SER A 249 14.80 -2.72 16.60
CA SER A 249 16.19 -3.11 16.78
C SER A 249 16.35 -4.62 16.82
N VAL A 250 17.55 -5.07 16.49
CA VAL A 250 18.01 -6.45 16.60
C VAL A 250 19.38 -6.42 17.25
N ASP A 251 19.47 -6.93 18.48
CA ASP A 251 20.70 -6.96 19.26
C ASP A 251 21.19 -8.40 19.39
N THR A 252 22.35 -8.69 18.82
CA THR A 252 23.03 -9.99 18.96
C THR A 252 23.82 -10.00 20.26
N LEU A 253 23.31 -10.70 21.27
CA LEU A 253 23.91 -10.75 22.61
C LEU A 253 25.06 -11.75 22.73
N SER A 254 25.02 -12.83 21.94
CA SER A 254 26.07 -13.85 21.92
C SER A 254 26.15 -14.53 20.57
N VAL A 255 27.36 -14.89 20.15
CA VAL A 255 27.63 -15.68 18.95
C VAL A 255 28.49 -16.88 19.35
N ILE A 256 27.99 -18.07 19.08
CA ILE A 256 28.60 -19.34 19.47
C ILE A 256 28.82 -20.15 18.20
N PRO A 257 30.07 -20.45 17.83
CA PRO A 257 30.35 -21.38 16.73
C PRO A 257 29.80 -22.77 17.06
N ALA A 258 29.02 -23.34 16.15
CA ALA A 258 28.56 -24.71 16.23
C ALA A 258 29.49 -25.64 15.43
N GLY A 259 29.45 -26.94 15.70
CA GLY A 259 30.12 -27.94 14.87
C GLY A 259 29.68 -27.86 13.40
N ASN A 260 30.49 -28.38 12.47
CA ASN A 260 30.21 -28.44 11.03
C ASN A 260 30.08 -27.08 10.30
N GLY A 261 30.65 -26.01 10.86
CA GLY A 261 30.62 -24.68 10.24
C GLY A 261 29.34 -23.88 10.48
N GLY A 262 28.47 -24.36 11.37
CA GLY A 262 27.28 -23.64 11.80
C GLY A 262 27.58 -22.52 12.81
N THR A 263 26.65 -21.60 12.98
CA THR A 263 26.72 -20.49 13.95
C THR A 263 25.40 -20.33 14.68
N ILE A 264 25.47 -20.27 16.01
CA ILE A 264 24.34 -20.00 16.90
C ILE A 264 24.46 -18.56 17.38
N GLU A 265 23.39 -17.78 17.21
CA GLU A 265 23.30 -16.38 17.62
C GLU A 265 22.14 -16.26 18.61
N LEU A 266 22.39 -15.66 19.78
CA LEU A 266 21.34 -15.30 20.73
C LEU A 266 20.91 -13.86 20.46
N ILE A 267 19.64 -13.68 20.10
CA ILE A 267 19.13 -12.45 19.51
C ILE A 267 17.98 -11.91 20.34
N TYR A 268 18.08 -10.64 20.68
CA TYR A 268 16.98 -9.86 21.23
C TYR A 268 16.43 -8.93 20.15
N THR A 269 15.16 -9.11 19.77
CA THR A 269 14.51 -8.28 18.74
C THR A 269 13.39 -7.47 19.38
N GLN A 270 13.35 -6.17 19.11
CA GLN A 270 12.27 -5.29 19.51
C GLN A 270 11.42 -4.90 18.29
N MET A 271 10.11 -4.92 18.45
CA MET A 271 9.14 -4.57 17.42
C MET A 271 8.27 -3.40 17.86
N TYR A 272 8.06 -2.45 16.96
CA TYR A 272 7.10 -1.36 17.14
C TYR A 272 5.67 -1.89 17.26
N ALA A 273 4.86 -1.25 18.11
CA ALA A 273 3.43 -1.39 18.02
C ALA A 273 2.91 -0.69 16.76
N PRO A 274 1.97 -1.29 16.02
CA PRO A 274 1.41 -0.70 14.81
C PRO A 274 0.50 0.52 15.10
N THR A 275 0.07 0.68 16.34
CA THR A 275 -0.97 1.62 16.83
C THR A 275 -0.70 1.98 18.29
N THR A 276 -1.22 3.12 18.76
CA THR A 276 -1.14 3.53 20.16
C THR A 276 -2.06 2.73 21.09
N LEU A 277 -2.94 1.87 20.55
CA LEU A 277 -3.92 1.07 21.31
C LEU A 277 -3.37 -0.29 21.77
N ALA A 278 -2.09 -0.57 21.52
CA ALA A 278 -1.45 -1.82 21.89
C ALA A 278 0.02 -1.59 22.27
N ALA A 279 0.54 -2.41 23.18
CA ALA A 279 1.95 -2.36 23.58
C ALA A 279 2.87 -2.91 22.47
N ALA A 280 4.14 -2.51 22.50
CA ALA A 280 5.16 -3.05 21.61
C ALA A 280 5.50 -4.52 21.97
N ARG A 281 6.09 -5.27 21.03
CA ARG A 281 6.48 -6.67 21.24
C ARG A 281 8.00 -6.82 21.26
N ASP A 282 8.49 -7.79 22.04
CA ASP A 282 9.87 -8.23 21.95
C ASP A 282 9.96 -9.74 21.73
N PHE A 283 11.08 -10.18 21.16
CA PHE A 283 11.43 -11.57 20.96
C PHE A 283 12.79 -11.85 21.56
N TRP A 284 12.89 -12.98 22.27
CA TRP A 284 14.16 -13.55 22.71
C TRP A 284 14.36 -14.88 21.99
N THR A 285 15.32 -14.94 21.07
CA THR A 285 15.44 -16.06 20.13
C THR A 285 16.86 -16.60 20.03
N LEU A 286 16.94 -17.88 19.70
CA LEU A 286 18.13 -18.53 19.18
C LEU A 286 17.99 -18.61 17.66
N ARG A 287 18.96 -18.03 16.94
CA ARG A 287 19.11 -18.15 15.49
C ARG A 287 20.27 -19.07 15.18
N TYR A 288 20.02 -20.10 14.39
CA TYR A 288 21.02 -21.04 13.92
C TYR A 288 21.20 -20.90 12.42
N SER A 289 22.44 -20.71 11.97
CA SER A 289 22.81 -20.60 10.57
C SER A 289 23.77 -21.71 10.19
N THR A 290 23.49 -22.45 9.11
CA THR A 290 24.34 -23.56 8.68
C THR A 290 24.22 -23.83 7.18
N CYS A 291 25.24 -24.49 6.62
CA CYS A 291 25.21 -25.01 5.25
C CYS A 291 24.76 -26.46 5.27
N LEU A 292 23.92 -26.85 4.31
CA LEU A 292 23.54 -28.23 4.07
C LEU A 292 24.48 -28.89 3.05
N GLU A 293 24.47 -30.22 3.01
CA GLU A 293 25.32 -31.02 2.11
C GLU A 293 25.04 -30.74 0.62
N ASP A 294 23.83 -30.31 0.28
CA ASP A 294 23.40 -29.98 -1.09
C ASP A 294 23.82 -28.56 -1.54
N GLY A 295 24.59 -27.84 -0.71
CA GLY A 295 25.01 -26.46 -0.96
C GLY A 295 23.97 -25.40 -0.61
N SER A 296 22.82 -25.79 -0.06
CA SER A 296 21.83 -24.86 0.46
C SER A 296 22.29 -24.19 1.75
N TYR A 297 21.88 -22.95 1.96
CA TYR A 297 22.11 -22.21 3.20
C TYR A 297 20.80 -22.09 3.98
N VAL A 298 20.84 -22.41 5.27
CA VAL A 298 19.67 -22.34 6.15
C VAL A 298 19.95 -21.39 7.30
N VAL A 299 18.98 -20.53 7.59
CA VAL A 299 18.90 -19.78 8.84
C VAL A 299 17.55 -20.09 9.46
N CYS A 300 17.55 -20.72 10.64
CA CYS A 300 16.35 -20.99 11.40
C CYS A 300 16.41 -20.30 12.77
N GLU A 301 15.28 -19.82 13.24
CA GLU A 301 15.14 -19.06 14.49
C GLU A 301 13.98 -19.59 15.31
N ARG A 302 14.16 -19.66 16.62
CA ARG A 302 13.15 -20.11 17.60
C ARG A 302 13.29 -19.33 18.90
N SER A 303 12.17 -19.02 19.55
CA SER A 303 12.18 -18.40 20.87
C SER A 303 12.74 -19.32 21.95
N LEU A 304 13.52 -18.71 22.85
CA LEU A 304 14.03 -19.36 24.04
C LEU A 304 13.07 -19.10 25.20
N THR A 305 12.44 -20.17 25.67
CA THR A 305 11.52 -20.18 26.81
C THR A 305 12.00 -21.16 27.88
N SER A 306 11.47 -21.04 29.09
CA SER A 306 11.71 -22.02 30.16
C SER A 306 11.34 -23.44 29.74
N ALA A 307 10.32 -23.59 28.89
CA ALA A 307 9.90 -24.89 28.35
C ALA A 307 10.93 -25.50 27.39
N THR A 308 11.62 -24.67 26.61
CA THR A 308 12.71 -25.11 25.72
C THR A 308 14.03 -25.36 26.44
N GLY A 309 14.14 -25.01 27.73
CA GLY A 309 15.40 -25.07 28.49
C GLY A 309 16.41 -23.99 28.06
N GLY A 310 15.95 -22.90 27.45
CA GLY A 310 16.79 -21.77 27.03
C GLY A 310 17.16 -20.83 28.17
N PRO A 311 18.25 -20.03 28.03
CA PRO A 311 18.64 -19.04 29.03
C PRO A 311 17.55 -17.97 29.21
N THR A 312 17.48 -17.41 30.42
CA THR A 312 16.56 -16.31 30.73
C THR A 312 16.91 -15.08 29.90
N GLY A 313 15.93 -14.59 29.13
CA GLY A 313 16.10 -13.41 28.30
C GLY A 313 16.08 -12.10 29.09
N PRO A 314 16.30 -10.96 28.41
CA PRO A 314 16.18 -9.63 29.00
C PRO A 314 14.79 -9.38 29.61
N PRO A 315 14.68 -8.51 30.63
CA PRO A 315 13.39 -8.16 31.24
C PRO A 315 12.49 -7.43 30.24
N SER A 316 11.19 -7.74 30.25
CA SER A 316 10.20 -7.22 29.31
C SER A 316 9.39 -6.05 29.91
N SER A 317 10.03 -5.08 30.55
CA SER A 317 9.32 -4.04 31.33
C SER A 317 8.39 -3.14 30.50
N ASN A 318 8.67 -2.95 29.21
CA ASN A 318 7.88 -2.10 28.30
C ASN A 318 7.31 -2.86 27.08
N PHE A 319 7.48 -4.18 27.04
CA PHE A 319 7.16 -5.01 25.88
C PHE A 319 6.36 -6.24 26.28
N VAL A 320 5.47 -6.67 25.41
CA VAL A 320 4.84 -8.00 25.50
C VAL A 320 5.76 -9.01 24.82
N ARG A 321 6.17 -10.05 25.57
CA ARG A 321 7.03 -11.11 25.05
C ARG A 321 6.26 -12.01 24.09
N ALA A 322 6.56 -11.88 22.81
CA ALA A 322 6.05 -12.75 21.76
C ALA A 322 6.92 -14.02 21.63
N GLU A 323 6.32 -15.10 21.12
CA GLU A 323 7.01 -16.37 20.90
C GLU A 323 7.16 -16.64 19.40
N MET A 324 8.39 -16.89 18.95
CA MET A 324 8.70 -17.38 17.62
C MET A 324 8.82 -18.91 17.67
N LYS A 325 7.91 -19.61 16.98
CA LYS A 325 8.09 -21.04 16.69
C LYS A 325 9.16 -21.19 15.59
N PRO A 326 9.71 -22.38 15.34
CA PRO A 326 10.73 -22.57 14.30
C PRO A 326 10.33 -21.94 12.96
N SER A 327 11.06 -20.87 12.63
CA SER A 327 10.86 -19.93 11.52
C SER A 327 12.20 -19.65 10.87
N GLY A 328 12.24 -19.00 9.71
CA GLY A 328 13.49 -18.62 9.05
C GLY A 328 13.44 -18.78 7.54
N PHE A 329 14.60 -19.03 6.94
CA PHE A 329 14.75 -19.12 5.50
C PHE A 329 15.70 -20.24 5.06
N LEU A 330 15.26 -20.97 4.03
CA LEU A 330 16.02 -21.98 3.30
C LEU A 330 16.35 -21.41 1.92
N ILE A 331 17.63 -21.29 1.62
CA ILE A 331 18.13 -20.66 0.40
C ILE A 331 18.89 -21.70 -0.40
N ARG A 332 18.27 -22.16 -1.50
CA ARG A 332 18.86 -23.19 -2.35
C ARG A 332 19.50 -22.57 -3.59
N PRO A 333 20.72 -22.93 -3.97
CA PRO A 333 21.31 -22.48 -5.22
C PRO A 333 20.47 -22.98 -6.41
N CYS A 334 20.38 -22.16 -7.46
CA CYS A 334 19.66 -22.51 -8.69
C CYS A 334 20.61 -22.70 -9.88
N ASP A 335 20.36 -23.74 -10.68
CA ASP A 335 21.05 -23.99 -11.94
C ASP A 335 20.80 -22.82 -12.90
N GLY A 336 21.84 -22.03 -13.21
CA GLY A 336 21.75 -20.83 -14.08
C GLY A 336 21.90 -19.48 -13.38
N GLY A 337 22.24 -19.47 -12.08
CA GLY A 337 22.54 -18.28 -11.29
C GLY A 337 21.35 -17.80 -10.46
N GLY A 338 21.60 -17.40 -9.20
CA GLY A 338 20.59 -17.00 -8.24
C GLY A 338 20.21 -18.09 -7.23
N SER A 339 19.11 -17.88 -6.50
CA SER A 339 18.65 -18.73 -5.42
C SER A 339 17.13 -18.94 -5.44
N ILE A 340 16.70 -20.13 -5.04
CA ILE A 340 15.34 -20.43 -4.65
C ILE A 340 15.23 -20.15 -3.15
N LEU A 341 14.36 -19.23 -2.79
CA LEU A 341 14.16 -18.80 -1.41
C LEU A 341 12.84 -19.35 -0.88
N HIS A 342 12.90 -20.10 0.23
CA HIS A 342 11.74 -20.48 1.04
C HIS A 342 11.79 -19.71 2.36
N ILE A 343 10.73 -19.00 2.70
CA ILE A 343 10.58 -18.22 3.94
C ILE A 343 9.43 -18.83 4.74
N VAL A 344 9.63 -19.05 6.03
CA VAL A 344 8.58 -19.46 6.97
C VAL A 344 8.61 -18.52 8.16
N ASP A 345 7.48 -17.88 8.43
CA ASP A 345 7.26 -17.09 9.64
C ASP A 345 6.15 -17.76 10.45
N HIS A 346 6.44 -18.12 11.71
CA HIS A 346 5.49 -18.77 12.61
C HIS A 346 5.65 -18.17 14.00
N VAL A 347 4.68 -17.37 14.41
CA VAL A 347 4.75 -16.56 15.63
C VAL A 347 3.46 -16.64 16.44
N ASP A 348 3.59 -16.52 17.75
CA ASP A 348 2.52 -16.19 18.67
C ASP A 348 2.78 -14.79 19.22
N LEU A 349 1.91 -13.85 18.89
CA LEU A 349 2.05 -12.44 19.23
C LEU A 349 1.32 -12.06 20.53
N ASP A 350 0.90 -13.08 21.29
CA ASP A 350 0.10 -12.96 22.51
C ASP A 350 -1.11 -12.03 22.30
N ALA A 351 -1.96 -12.38 21.33
CA ALA A 351 -3.08 -11.55 20.92
C ALA A 351 -4.08 -11.26 22.06
N TRP A 352 -4.11 -12.10 23.09
CA TRP A 352 -4.97 -11.90 24.27
C TRP A 352 -4.53 -10.72 25.14
N SER A 353 -3.28 -10.23 24.98
CA SER A 353 -2.78 -9.02 25.65
C SER A 353 -3.40 -7.72 25.14
N VAL A 354 -4.12 -7.73 24.01
CA VAL A 354 -4.73 -6.52 23.41
C VAL A 354 -6.26 -6.56 23.46
N PRO A 355 -6.93 -5.39 23.35
CA PRO A 355 -8.38 -5.32 23.24
C PRO A 355 -8.91 -6.18 22.09
N GLU A 356 -10.10 -6.76 22.25
CA GLU A 356 -10.69 -7.70 21.29
C GLU A 356 -10.75 -7.15 19.87
N VAL A 357 -11.10 -5.87 19.73
CA VAL A 357 -11.15 -5.18 18.43
C VAL A 357 -9.80 -5.10 17.71
N MET A 358 -8.69 -5.18 18.46
CA MET A 358 -7.32 -5.10 17.94
C MET A 358 -6.70 -6.48 17.67
N ARG A 359 -7.29 -7.57 18.20
CA ARG A 359 -6.80 -8.94 18.02
C ARG A 359 -6.57 -9.35 16.57
N PRO A 360 -7.38 -8.94 15.57
CA PRO A 360 -7.11 -9.27 14.18
C PRO A 360 -5.70 -8.90 13.70
N LEU A 361 -5.10 -7.83 14.23
CA LEU A 361 -3.72 -7.44 13.89
C LEU A 361 -2.65 -8.44 14.34
N TYR A 362 -2.96 -9.27 15.34
CA TYR A 362 -2.04 -10.21 15.98
C TYR A 362 -2.43 -11.68 15.77
N GLU A 363 -3.65 -11.95 15.27
CA GLU A 363 -4.17 -13.30 14.97
C GLU A 363 -4.36 -13.57 13.48
N SER A 364 -4.12 -12.59 12.60
CA SER A 364 -4.24 -12.80 11.15
C SER A 364 -2.92 -13.25 10.53
N SER A 365 -2.87 -14.52 10.09
CA SER A 365 -1.77 -15.06 9.27
C SER A 365 -1.59 -14.29 7.95
N LYS A 366 -2.65 -13.67 7.42
CA LYS A 366 -2.58 -12.84 6.22
C LYS A 366 -1.83 -11.54 6.48
N ILE A 367 -2.12 -10.87 7.60
CA ILE A 367 -1.40 -9.65 8.01
C ILE A 367 0.08 -9.97 8.25
N LEU A 368 0.39 -11.09 8.92
CA LEU A 368 1.77 -11.57 9.09
C LEU A 368 2.46 -11.80 7.75
N ALA A 369 1.81 -12.52 6.84
CA ALA A 369 2.36 -12.80 5.51
C ALA A 369 2.72 -11.50 4.78
N GLN A 370 1.82 -10.50 4.80
CA GLN A 370 2.04 -9.25 4.09
C GLN A 370 3.15 -8.40 4.69
N LYS A 371 3.16 -8.27 6.03
CA LYS A 371 4.11 -7.40 6.74
C LYS A 371 5.51 -7.97 6.86
N MET A 372 5.64 -9.30 6.90
CA MET A 372 6.91 -9.97 7.17
C MET A 372 7.35 -10.83 5.98
N THR A 373 6.59 -11.87 5.66
CA THR A 373 7.03 -12.90 4.70
C THR A 373 7.16 -12.37 3.26
N VAL A 374 6.14 -11.66 2.80
CA VAL A 374 6.07 -11.06 1.46
C VAL A 374 6.99 -9.84 1.38
N ALA A 375 7.05 -9.02 2.43
CA ALA A 375 7.95 -7.88 2.52
C ALA A 375 9.43 -8.30 2.40
N ALA A 376 9.84 -9.39 3.06
CA ALA A 376 11.17 -9.96 2.94
C ALA A 376 11.50 -10.34 1.48
N LEU A 377 10.60 -11.10 0.84
CA LEU A 377 10.78 -11.57 -0.53
C LEU A 377 10.84 -10.41 -1.53
N ARG A 378 9.99 -9.39 -1.35
CA ARG A 378 10.00 -8.12 -2.10
C ARG A 378 11.31 -7.40 -1.99
N HIS A 379 11.80 -7.22 -0.76
CA HIS A 379 12.99 -6.46 -0.50
C HIS A 379 14.23 -7.09 -1.16
N VAL A 380 14.39 -8.41 -1.00
CA VAL A 380 15.50 -9.13 -1.63
C VAL A 380 15.42 -9.05 -3.16
N ARG A 381 14.22 -9.19 -3.74
CA ARG A 381 14.01 -9.04 -5.19
C ARG A 381 14.33 -7.63 -5.69
N GLN A 382 13.95 -6.60 -4.93
CA GLN A 382 14.26 -5.22 -5.24
C GLN A 382 15.78 -4.99 -5.28
N ILE A 383 16.51 -5.46 -4.26
CA ILE A 383 17.99 -5.36 -4.24
C ILE A 383 18.60 -6.12 -5.42
N ALA A 384 18.08 -7.30 -5.75
CA ALA A 384 18.56 -8.09 -6.88
C ALA A 384 18.42 -7.35 -8.22
N GLN A 385 17.30 -6.67 -8.45
CA GLN A 385 17.04 -5.90 -9.67
C GLN A 385 17.88 -4.63 -9.78
N GLU A 386 18.12 -3.96 -8.65
CA GLU A 386 18.99 -2.79 -8.63
C GLU A 386 20.45 -3.15 -8.87
N THR A 387 20.89 -4.30 -8.34
CA THR A 387 22.24 -4.82 -8.56
C THR A 387 22.43 -5.28 -10.01
N SER A 388 21.39 -5.77 -10.69
CA SER A 388 21.47 -6.22 -12.08
C SER A 388 21.50 -5.07 -13.09
N GLY A 389 21.11 -3.85 -12.70
CA GLY A 389 21.03 -2.69 -13.59
C GLY A 389 19.89 -2.77 -14.61
N GLU A 390 18.93 -3.69 -14.45
CA GLU A 390 17.77 -3.85 -15.35
C GLU A 390 16.78 -2.68 -15.24
N VAL A 391 16.76 -1.95 -14.11
CA VAL A 391 15.85 -0.83 -13.86
C VAL A 391 16.62 0.48 -13.87
N GLN A 392 16.29 1.36 -14.82
CA GLN A 392 16.89 2.68 -14.95
C GLN A 392 15.97 3.72 -14.30
N TYR A 393 16.30 4.16 -13.09
CA TYR A 393 15.51 5.17 -12.37
C TYR A 393 15.68 6.56 -13.02
N GLY A 394 14.56 7.21 -13.32
CA GLY A 394 14.50 8.47 -14.09
C GLY A 394 14.83 9.74 -13.30
N GLY A 395 15.07 9.66 -12.00
CA GLY A 395 15.49 10.77 -11.15
C GLY A 395 16.93 10.57 -10.72
N GLY A 396 17.80 11.57 -10.88
CA GLY A 396 19.26 11.44 -10.75
C GLY A 396 19.85 10.99 -9.39
N ARG A 397 19.06 10.47 -8.44
CA ARG A 397 19.52 9.87 -7.18
C ARG A 397 19.53 8.35 -7.24
N GLN A 398 20.48 7.75 -6.52
CA GLN A 398 20.60 6.29 -6.46
C GLN A 398 19.38 5.67 -5.74
N PRO A 399 18.88 4.51 -6.19
CA PRO A 399 17.73 3.84 -5.58
C PRO A 399 17.92 3.53 -4.08
N ALA A 400 19.16 3.24 -3.68
CA ALA A 400 19.53 3.00 -2.29
C ALA A 400 19.19 4.20 -1.39
N VAL A 401 19.51 5.42 -1.83
CA VAL A 401 19.22 6.65 -1.11
C VAL A 401 17.71 6.84 -0.94
N LEU A 402 16.93 6.59 -1.99
CA LEU A 402 15.47 6.70 -1.95
C LEU A 402 14.85 5.69 -0.98
N ARG A 403 15.38 4.46 -0.90
CA ARG A 403 14.97 3.49 0.13
C ARG A 403 15.33 3.95 1.53
N THR A 404 16.52 4.50 1.73
CA THR A 404 16.94 5.04 3.03
C THR A 404 16.01 6.14 3.50
N PHE A 405 15.56 7.02 2.60
CA PHE A 405 14.53 8.01 2.93
C PHE A 405 13.21 7.37 3.38
N SER A 406 12.67 6.40 2.64
CA SER A 406 11.44 5.70 3.04
C SER A 406 11.62 4.98 4.39
N GLN A 407 12.77 4.34 4.63
CA GLN A 407 13.10 3.72 5.91
C GLN A 407 13.13 4.73 7.06
N ARG A 408 13.79 5.87 6.88
CA ARG A 408 13.89 6.92 7.91
C ARG A 408 12.52 7.53 8.22
N LEU A 409 11.67 7.76 7.21
CA LEU A 409 10.30 8.22 7.41
C LEU A 409 9.46 7.22 8.22
N CYS A 410 9.44 5.94 7.81
CA CYS A 410 8.71 4.90 8.54
C CYS A 410 9.21 4.74 9.97
N ARG A 411 10.54 4.71 10.16
CA ARG A 411 11.16 4.55 11.49
C ARG A 411 10.82 5.72 12.40
N GLY A 412 11.02 6.95 11.95
CA GLY A 412 10.71 8.13 12.77
C GLY A 412 9.22 8.27 13.08
N PHE A 413 8.32 7.85 12.17
CA PHE A 413 6.89 7.78 12.45
C PHE A 413 6.56 6.70 13.49
N ASN A 414 7.18 5.52 13.38
CA ASN A 414 7.04 4.45 14.37
C ASN A 414 7.56 4.85 15.76
N ASP A 415 8.68 5.55 15.81
CA ASP A 415 9.23 6.13 17.04
C ASP A 415 8.24 7.11 17.67
N ALA A 416 7.62 7.98 16.87
CA ALA A 416 6.59 8.92 17.33
C ALA A 416 5.36 8.19 17.90
N VAL A 417 4.85 7.18 17.19
CA VAL A 417 3.70 6.37 17.62
C VAL A 417 3.98 5.64 18.94
N ASN A 418 5.19 5.09 19.12
CA ASN A 418 5.50 4.29 20.30
C ASN A 418 5.99 5.13 21.49
N GLY A 419 6.90 6.07 21.26
CA GLY A 419 7.43 6.98 22.30
C GLY A 419 8.14 6.25 23.43
N PHE A 420 9.13 5.41 23.12
CA PHE A 420 9.85 4.61 24.11
C PHE A 420 10.69 5.44 25.08
N VAL A 421 10.64 5.09 26.36
CA VAL A 421 11.41 5.76 27.43
C VAL A 421 12.91 5.65 27.21
N ASP A 422 13.40 4.52 26.67
CA ASP A 422 14.83 4.29 26.37
C ASP A 422 15.39 5.31 25.36
N ASP A 423 14.51 5.87 24.52
CA ASP A 423 14.85 6.90 23.52
C ASP A 423 14.70 8.33 24.06
N GLY A 424 14.36 8.48 25.34
CA GLY A 424 14.21 9.77 26.02
C GLY A 424 12.80 10.36 25.96
N TRP A 425 11.80 9.59 25.50
CA TRP A 425 10.41 10.03 25.52
C TRP A 425 9.79 9.90 26.91
N SER A 426 9.02 10.90 27.30
CA SER A 426 8.25 10.91 28.54
C SER A 426 6.85 11.50 28.30
N PRO A 427 5.80 11.04 29.00
CA PRO A 427 4.46 11.59 28.85
C PRO A 427 4.36 12.98 29.50
N MET A 428 3.63 13.90 28.87
CA MET A 428 3.20 15.15 29.52
C MET A 428 1.83 14.98 30.17
N GLY A 429 1.57 15.74 31.25
CA GLY A 429 0.28 15.68 31.96
C GLY A 429 -0.91 16.00 31.05
N SER A 430 -1.98 15.21 31.15
CA SER A 430 -3.23 15.40 30.39
C SER A 430 -3.94 16.70 30.80
N ASP A 431 -4.69 17.29 29.85
CA ASP A 431 -5.62 18.41 30.10
C ASP A 431 -6.99 17.96 30.63
N GLY A 432 -7.14 16.69 31.00
CA GLY A 432 -8.38 16.09 31.49
C GLY A 432 -9.16 15.31 30.43
N ALA A 433 -8.74 15.34 29.16
CA ALA A 433 -9.24 14.49 28.09
C ALA A 433 -8.18 13.43 27.69
N GLU A 434 -8.59 12.17 27.55
CA GLU A 434 -7.70 11.03 27.20
C GLU A 434 -7.66 10.74 25.68
N ASP A 435 -8.13 11.67 24.86
CA ASP A 435 -8.27 11.51 23.40
C ASP A 435 -6.94 11.67 22.63
N VAL A 436 -6.03 12.52 23.13
CA VAL A 436 -4.72 12.78 22.54
C VAL A 436 -3.61 12.61 23.57
N THR A 437 -2.65 11.76 23.27
CA THR A 437 -1.44 11.58 24.09
C THR A 437 -0.34 12.51 23.59
N VAL A 438 0.29 13.25 24.50
CA VAL A 438 1.47 14.07 24.18
C VAL A 438 2.71 13.52 24.89
N MET A 439 3.72 13.19 24.10
CA MET A 439 5.03 12.75 24.57
C MET A 439 6.05 13.85 24.31
N ILE A 440 7.05 13.99 25.18
CA ILE A 440 8.16 14.94 25.06
C ILE A 440 9.49 14.21 25.08
N ASN A 441 10.40 14.62 24.20
CA ASN A 441 11.78 14.19 24.17
C ASN A 441 12.71 15.41 24.30
N LEU A 442 13.47 15.46 25.39
CA LEU A 442 14.41 16.53 25.72
C LEU A 442 15.85 16.21 25.29
N SER A 443 16.05 15.13 24.53
CA SER A 443 17.35 14.60 24.15
C SER A 443 17.64 14.92 22.68
N PRO A 444 18.22 16.09 22.34
CA PRO A 444 18.46 16.46 20.93
C PRO A 444 19.50 15.56 20.23
N GLY A 445 20.28 14.76 20.96
CA GLY A 445 21.40 13.99 20.44
C GLY A 445 21.11 12.59 19.88
N LYS A 446 19.88 12.06 19.95
CA LYS A 446 19.55 10.69 19.48
C LYS A 446 18.79 10.61 18.16
N PHE A 447 18.34 11.73 17.59
CA PHE A 447 17.67 11.75 16.28
C PHE A 447 18.66 11.68 15.09
N GLY A 448 19.97 11.74 15.36
CA GLY A 448 21.02 11.37 14.43
C GLY A 448 21.45 9.93 14.69
N GLY A 449 21.39 9.07 13.68
CA GLY A 449 22.01 7.75 13.75
C GLY A 449 23.47 7.89 14.17
N SER A 450 23.87 7.16 15.21
CA SER A 450 25.25 7.05 15.63
C SER A 450 26.07 6.41 14.52
N GLN A 451 26.70 7.24 13.69
CA GLN A 451 28.06 7.10 13.16
C GLN A 451 28.41 8.39 12.41
N TYR A 452 29.65 8.84 12.59
CA TYR A 452 30.32 10.00 11.97
C TYR A 452 30.20 11.32 12.73
N GLY A 453 31.38 11.81 13.12
CA GLY A 453 31.57 12.94 14.03
C GLY A 453 31.57 14.31 13.37
N ASN A 454 31.57 15.31 14.25
CA ASN A 454 31.88 16.72 14.02
C ASN A 454 31.37 17.30 12.69
N SER A 455 30.10 17.71 12.67
CA SER A 455 29.64 18.74 11.75
C SER A 455 28.67 19.67 12.46
N PHE A 456 28.95 20.97 12.35
CA PHE A 456 28.24 22.10 12.94
C PHE A 456 26.85 22.29 12.30
N LEU A 457 25.90 21.40 12.63
CA LEU A 457 24.53 21.40 12.08
C LEU A 457 23.48 21.79 13.15
N PRO A 458 22.35 22.39 12.74
CA PRO A 458 21.49 23.17 13.61
C PRO A 458 20.86 22.29 14.68
N SER A 459 21.08 22.66 15.93
CA SER A 459 20.40 22.06 17.07
C SER A 459 18.91 22.08 16.79
N PHE A 460 18.23 20.92 16.84
CA PHE A 460 16.80 20.91 17.12
C PHE A 460 16.57 21.88 18.29
N GLY A 461 15.41 22.54 18.33
CA GLY A 461 15.00 23.32 19.50
C GLY A 461 15.19 22.55 20.81
N SER A 462 14.96 23.19 21.95
CA SER A 462 15.20 22.58 23.27
C SER A 462 14.62 21.16 23.46
N GLY A 463 13.62 20.76 22.67
CA GLY A 463 13.27 19.34 22.46
C GLY A 463 12.27 19.13 21.32
N VAL A 464 11.76 17.89 21.24
CA VAL A 464 10.68 17.46 20.33
C VAL A 464 9.44 17.04 21.15
N LEU A 465 8.26 17.44 20.72
CA LEU A 465 6.96 17.00 21.19
C LEU A 465 6.31 16.11 20.14
N CYS A 466 5.63 15.06 20.57
CA CYS A 466 4.80 14.22 19.71
C CYS A 466 3.38 14.18 20.25
N ALA A 467 2.41 14.65 19.48
CA ALA A 467 0.99 14.46 19.75
C ALA A 467 0.47 13.29 18.90
N LYS A 468 -0.16 12.30 19.55
CA LYS A 468 -0.61 11.06 18.90
C LYS A 468 -1.98 10.62 19.38
N ALA A 469 -2.74 10.01 18.48
CA ALA A 469 -4.07 9.50 18.73
C ALA A 469 -4.33 8.27 17.86
N SER A 470 -5.25 7.41 18.29
CA SER A 470 -5.78 6.33 17.45
C SER A 470 -7.29 6.24 17.58
N MET A 471 -7.96 5.90 16.49
CA MET A 471 -9.41 5.70 16.47
C MET A 471 -9.80 4.51 15.58
N LEU A 472 -11.00 3.99 15.83
CA LEU A 472 -11.61 2.96 14.99
C LEU A 472 -12.50 3.62 13.94
N LEU A 473 -12.26 3.26 12.69
CA LEU A 473 -13.09 3.65 11.56
C LEU A 473 -13.99 2.47 11.17
N GLN A 474 -15.25 2.77 10.87
CA GLN A 474 -16.22 1.79 10.41
C GLN A 474 -16.60 2.09 8.97
N ASN A 475 -16.54 1.05 8.15
CA ASN A 475 -16.88 1.05 6.74
C ASN A 475 -16.08 2.06 5.92
N VAL A 476 -14.88 2.47 6.33
CA VAL A 476 -14.04 3.37 5.52
C VAL A 476 -12.95 2.57 4.80
N PRO A 477 -12.94 2.51 3.47
CA PRO A 477 -11.85 1.90 2.71
C PRO A 477 -10.52 2.64 2.98
N PRO A 478 -9.46 1.95 3.42
CA PRO A 478 -8.17 2.60 3.72
C PRO A 478 -7.56 3.36 2.54
N ALA A 479 -7.68 2.82 1.33
CA ALA A 479 -7.13 3.42 0.11
C ALA A 479 -7.79 4.76 -0.21
N VAL A 480 -9.12 4.84 -0.11
CA VAL A 480 -9.89 6.07 -0.37
C VAL A 480 -9.53 7.14 0.66
N LEU A 481 -9.44 6.78 1.94
CA LEU A 481 -9.07 7.74 2.99
C LEU A 481 -7.63 8.25 2.84
N VAL A 482 -6.65 7.39 2.57
CA VAL A 482 -5.27 7.83 2.33
C VAL A 482 -5.18 8.72 1.10
N ARG A 483 -5.92 8.40 0.05
CA ARG A 483 -5.98 9.22 -1.16
C ARG A 483 -6.55 10.60 -0.88
N PHE A 484 -7.67 10.67 -0.14
CA PHE A 484 -8.22 11.95 0.31
C PHE A 484 -7.19 12.74 1.13
N LEU A 485 -6.56 12.10 2.13
CA LEU A 485 -5.56 12.77 2.97
C LEU A 485 -4.38 13.30 2.16
N ARG A 486 -3.97 12.58 1.10
CA ARG A 486 -2.89 12.96 0.20
C ARG A 486 -3.26 14.13 -0.72
N GLU A 487 -4.47 14.12 -1.28
CA GLU A 487 -4.92 15.06 -2.31
C GLU A 487 -5.55 16.33 -1.71
N HIS A 488 -6.15 16.24 -0.52
CA HIS A 488 -6.93 17.32 0.12
C HIS A 488 -6.27 17.84 1.41
N ARG A 489 -4.95 18.05 1.40
CA ARG A 489 -4.20 18.52 2.59
C ARG A 489 -4.78 19.79 3.21
N SER A 490 -5.22 20.73 2.38
CA SER A 490 -5.80 22.01 2.80
C SER A 490 -7.09 21.88 3.60
N GLU A 491 -7.80 20.75 3.49
CA GLU A 491 -9.09 20.53 4.16
C GLU A 491 -8.94 20.01 5.60
N TRP A 492 -7.78 19.41 5.92
CA TRP A 492 -7.54 18.83 7.23
C TRP A 492 -6.33 19.43 7.96
N ALA A 493 -5.37 20.03 7.24
CA ALA A 493 -4.18 20.64 7.82
C ALA A 493 -4.35 22.15 8.06
N ASP A 494 -3.71 22.65 9.11
CA ASP A 494 -3.63 24.09 9.43
C ASP A 494 -2.26 24.58 8.94
N TYR A 495 -2.26 25.46 7.94
CA TYR A 495 -1.05 25.98 7.33
C TYR A 495 -0.14 26.68 8.35
N GLY A 496 -0.72 27.42 9.30
CA GLY A 496 0.05 28.14 10.31
C GLY A 496 0.80 27.21 11.24
N VAL A 497 0.18 26.10 11.63
CA VAL A 497 0.78 25.08 12.50
C VAL A 497 1.87 24.28 11.77
N ASP A 498 1.60 23.83 10.55
CA ASP A 498 2.58 23.08 9.76
C ASP A 498 3.78 23.94 9.37
N ALA A 499 3.55 25.21 8.99
CA ALA A 499 4.62 26.16 8.71
C ALA A 499 5.45 26.46 9.96
N TYR A 500 4.82 26.57 11.14
CA TYR A 500 5.55 26.71 12.40
C TYR A 500 6.43 25.50 12.69
N ALA A 501 5.92 24.28 12.53
CA ALA A 501 6.67 23.04 12.74
C ALA A 501 7.86 22.94 11.77
N ALA A 502 7.67 23.30 10.49
CA ALA A 502 8.73 23.31 9.49
C ALA A 502 9.75 24.43 9.70
N ALA A 503 9.31 25.63 10.09
CA ALA A 503 10.18 26.76 10.37
C ALA A 503 11.07 26.49 11.59
N SER A 504 10.53 25.83 12.62
CA SER A 504 11.26 25.51 13.85
C SER A 504 12.39 24.48 13.65
N LEU A 505 12.38 23.74 12.54
CA LEU A 505 13.49 22.85 12.14
C LEU A 505 14.60 23.58 11.37
N ARG A 506 14.31 24.76 10.83
CA ARG A 506 15.32 25.64 10.25
C ARG A 506 15.76 26.57 11.37
N ALA A 507 17.06 26.67 11.69
CA ALA A 507 17.58 27.58 12.72
C ALA A 507 17.36 29.06 12.33
N SER A 508 16.11 29.51 12.32
CA SER A 508 15.67 30.85 11.92
C SER A 508 15.32 31.63 13.17
N PRO A 509 15.99 32.75 13.47
CA PRO A 509 15.74 33.56 14.67
C PRO A 509 14.42 34.38 14.60
N PHE A 510 13.60 34.20 13.56
CA PHE A 510 12.35 34.92 13.35
C PHE A 510 11.15 33.96 13.22
N ALA A 511 10.88 33.17 14.26
CA ALA A 511 9.61 32.47 14.39
C ALA A 511 8.60 33.41 15.07
N VAL A 512 7.70 34.02 14.30
CA VAL A 512 6.62 34.86 14.86
C VAL A 512 5.52 33.93 15.38
N PRO A 513 5.19 33.93 16.68
CA PRO A 513 4.03 33.22 17.17
C PRO A 513 2.78 34.04 16.86
N CYS A 514 1.96 33.62 15.89
CA CYS A 514 0.60 34.13 15.81
C CYS A 514 -0.35 33.16 15.12
N ALA A 515 -1.33 32.67 15.90
CA ALA A 515 -2.58 32.14 15.39
C ALA A 515 -3.38 33.29 14.74
N ARG A 516 -3.43 33.31 13.41
CA ARG A 516 -4.55 33.91 12.66
C ARG A 516 -4.94 32.94 11.56
N ALA A 517 -6.24 32.74 11.41
CA ALA A 517 -6.85 31.90 10.39
C ALA A 517 -6.54 32.47 8.99
N GLY A 518 -5.44 32.02 8.39
CA GLY A 518 -5.15 32.16 6.97
C GLY A 518 -5.33 30.80 6.32
N GLY A 519 -6.12 30.73 5.24
CA GLY A 519 -6.34 29.49 4.50
C GLY A 519 -5.03 28.90 3.95
N PHE A 520 -5.01 27.57 3.78
CA PHE A 520 -3.92 26.86 3.12
C PHE A 520 -3.73 27.40 1.69
N PRO A 521 -2.49 27.55 1.18
CA PRO A 521 -2.26 27.95 -0.21
C PRO A 521 -2.93 26.93 -1.15
N SER A 522 -3.72 27.42 -2.11
CA SER A 522 -4.49 26.58 -3.04
C SER A 522 -3.64 25.84 -4.09
N ASN A 523 -2.34 26.11 -4.14
CA ASN A 523 -1.37 25.50 -5.07
C ASN A 523 -0.42 24.55 -4.32
N GLN A 524 -0.77 23.27 -4.26
CA GLN A 524 0.16 22.20 -3.89
C GLN A 524 0.73 21.57 -5.16
N VAL A 525 2.06 21.49 -5.27
CA VAL A 525 2.73 20.79 -6.37
C VAL A 525 3.36 19.50 -5.83
N ILE A 526 2.89 18.35 -6.32
CA ILE A 526 3.44 17.03 -5.98
C ILE A 526 4.43 16.61 -7.07
N LEU A 527 5.69 16.40 -6.67
CA LEU A 527 6.78 15.96 -7.54
C LEU A 527 7.14 14.51 -7.18
N PRO A 528 6.84 13.51 -8.04
CA PRO A 528 7.21 12.13 -7.76
C PRO A 528 8.74 11.94 -7.82
N LEU A 529 9.32 11.34 -6.77
CA LEU A 529 10.76 11.02 -6.71
C LEU A 529 11.06 9.55 -7.05
N ALA A 530 10.30 8.63 -6.45
CA ALA A 530 10.56 7.21 -6.53
C ALA A 530 9.27 6.41 -6.37
N GLN A 531 9.25 5.24 -6.98
CA GLN A 531 8.23 4.24 -6.72
C GLN A 531 8.88 2.88 -6.58
N THR A 532 8.35 2.02 -5.72
CA THR A 532 8.80 0.63 -5.62
C THR A 532 8.46 -0.13 -6.90
N VAL A 533 9.20 -1.22 -7.16
CA VAL A 533 9.08 -2.06 -8.36
C VAL A 533 7.65 -2.54 -8.61
N GLU A 534 6.88 -2.77 -7.53
CA GLU A 534 5.49 -3.22 -7.58
C GLU A 534 4.47 -2.08 -7.34
N HIS A 535 4.91 -0.83 -7.43
CA HIS A 535 4.07 0.38 -7.28
C HIS A 535 3.37 0.57 -5.92
N GLU A 536 3.73 -0.21 -4.89
CA GLU A 536 3.07 -0.19 -3.57
C GLU A 536 3.40 1.03 -2.70
N GLU A 537 4.64 1.51 -2.78
CA GLU A 537 5.10 2.70 -2.06
C GLU A 537 5.56 3.74 -3.08
N SER A 538 5.15 4.98 -2.87
CA SER A 538 5.57 6.15 -3.64
C SER A 538 6.21 7.17 -2.71
N LEU A 539 7.37 7.67 -3.12
CA LEU A 539 8.10 8.74 -2.45
C LEU A 539 7.97 10.00 -3.31
N GLU A 540 7.51 11.08 -2.71
CA GLU A 540 7.11 12.31 -3.38
C GLU A 540 7.67 13.52 -2.62
N VAL A 541 7.92 14.62 -3.33
CA VAL A 541 8.19 15.92 -2.73
C VAL A 541 6.99 16.81 -2.96
N VAL A 542 6.44 17.33 -1.87
CA VAL A 542 5.32 18.26 -1.90
C VAL A 542 5.88 19.67 -1.67
N ARG A 543 5.71 20.55 -2.66
CA ARG A 543 5.99 21.98 -2.52
C ARG A 543 4.68 22.70 -2.18
N LEU A 544 4.73 23.47 -1.10
CA LEU A 544 3.64 24.31 -0.61
C LEU A 544 4.08 25.77 -0.75
N GLU A 545 3.41 26.51 -1.62
CA GLU A 545 3.77 27.90 -1.95
C GLU A 545 3.49 28.82 -0.75
N GLY A 546 4.49 29.63 -0.37
CA GLY A 546 4.35 30.59 0.71
C GLY A 546 3.62 31.86 0.26
N HIS A 547 2.52 32.24 0.92
CA HIS A 547 1.87 33.55 0.69
C HIS A 547 2.38 34.61 1.66
N ALA A 548 2.79 35.77 1.13
CA ALA A 548 3.06 36.96 1.92
C ALA A 548 1.73 37.60 2.34
N TYR A 549 1.49 37.71 3.64
CA TYR A 549 0.27 38.32 4.18
C TYR A 549 0.31 39.87 4.16
N SER A 550 1.45 40.48 3.85
CA SER A 550 1.61 41.94 3.71
C SER A 550 2.66 42.34 2.65
N PRO A 551 2.59 43.57 2.09
CA PRO A 551 3.63 44.10 1.19
C PRO A 551 5.01 44.24 1.85
N GLU A 552 5.06 44.31 3.18
CA GLU A 552 6.29 44.40 3.97
C GLU A 552 6.93 43.02 4.21
N ASP A 553 6.13 41.93 4.15
CA ASP A 553 6.57 40.54 4.34
C ASP A 553 6.90 39.80 3.03
N MET A 554 6.90 40.50 1.88
CA MET A 554 7.14 39.91 0.56
C MET A 554 8.53 39.25 0.44
N GLY A 555 9.51 39.67 1.27
CA GLY A 555 10.84 39.06 1.35
C GLY A 555 10.94 37.81 2.24
N LEU A 556 9.88 37.46 2.98
CA LEU A 556 9.84 36.35 3.95
C LEU A 556 8.96 35.17 3.48
N ALA A 557 8.22 35.32 2.38
CA ALA A 557 7.48 34.23 1.77
C ALA A 557 8.45 33.14 1.30
N ARG A 558 8.54 32.06 2.07
CA ARG A 558 9.36 30.88 1.75
C ARG A 558 8.45 29.71 1.51
N ASP A 559 8.76 28.98 0.44
CA ASP A 559 8.08 27.73 0.16
C ASP A 559 8.47 26.68 1.20
N MET A 560 7.47 25.89 1.58
CA MET A 560 7.66 24.71 2.41
C MET A 560 7.76 23.48 1.53
N TYR A 561 8.74 22.64 1.81
CA TYR A 561 8.95 21.38 1.11
C TYR A 561 8.74 20.24 2.10
N LEU A 562 7.92 19.27 1.74
CA LEU A 562 7.71 18.04 2.50
C LEU A 562 8.17 16.85 1.67
N LEU A 563 8.97 15.98 2.27
CA LEU A 563 9.20 14.65 1.75
C LEU A 563 8.06 13.75 2.23
N GLN A 564 7.35 13.12 1.30
CA GLN A 564 6.12 12.39 1.55
C GLN A 564 6.24 10.94 1.05
N LEU A 565 5.91 9.99 1.92
CA LEU A 565 5.78 8.57 1.63
C LEU A 565 4.30 8.19 1.65
N CYS A 566 3.81 7.66 0.54
CA CYS A 566 2.45 7.15 0.40
C CYS A 566 2.48 5.66 0.08
N SER A 567 1.64 4.86 0.76
CA SER A 567 1.43 3.46 0.39
C SER A 567 -0.04 3.05 0.56
N GLY A 568 -0.44 2.00 -0.17
CA GLY A 568 -1.80 1.45 -0.10
C GLY A 568 -2.87 2.34 -0.75
N VAL A 569 -2.51 3.08 -1.80
CA VAL A 569 -3.43 3.97 -2.56
C VAL A 569 -4.26 3.18 -3.59
N ASP A 570 -3.81 2.01 -4.02
CA ASP A 570 -4.52 1.14 -4.96
C ASP A 570 -5.45 0.16 -4.23
N GLU A 571 -6.73 0.17 -4.59
CA GLU A 571 -7.78 -0.70 -4.03
C GLU A 571 -7.53 -2.19 -4.32
N ASN A 572 -6.75 -2.51 -5.36
CA ASN A 572 -6.49 -3.89 -5.79
C ASN A 572 -5.50 -4.64 -4.88
N VAL A 573 -4.78 -3.94 -3.98
CA VAL A 573 -3.81 -4.55 -3.07
C VAL A 573 -4.54 -5.05 -1.81
N VAL A 574 -5.17 -6.21 -1.95
CA VAL A 574 -5.98 -6.87 -0.91
C VAL A 574 -5.17 -7.06 0.40
N GLY A 575 -5.44 -6.26 1.44
CA GLY A 575 -4.95 -6.46 2.82
C GLY A 575 -3.75 -5.60 3.26
N GLY A 576 -3.23 -4.71 2.42
CA GLY A 576 -2.12 -3.83 2.78
C GLY A 576 -2.49 -2.75 3.81
N CYS A 577 -1.51 -2.33 4.63
CA CYS A 577 -1.60 -1.11 5.43
C CYS A 577 -1.50 0.11 4.50
N ALA A 578 -2.43 1.06 4.64
CA ALA A 578 -2.37 2.33 3.93
C ALA A 578 -1.72 3.38 4.83
N GLN A 579 -0.78 4.17 4.33
CA GLN A 579 -0.11 5.20 5.12
C GLN A 579 0.23 6.43 4.28
N LEU A 580 0.21 7.58 4.96
CA LEU A 580 0.67 8.85 4.47
C LEU A 580 1.59 9.44 5.53
N VAL A 581 2.90 9.35 5.33
CA VAL A 581 3.92 9.83 6.26
C VAL A 581 4.73 10.90 5.57
N PHE A 582 4.91 12.05 6.19
CA PHE A 582 5.67 13.16 5.62
C PHE A 582 6.60 13.79 6.65
N ALA A 583 7.69 14.37 6.19
CA ALA A 583 8.60 15.16 7.01
C ALA A 583 9.01 16.43 6.25
N PRO A 584 9.13 17.57 6.93
CA PRO A 584 9.66 18.78 6.30
C PRO A 584 11.14 18.60 5.92
N ILE A 585 11.49 19.15 4.76
CA ILE A 585 12.84 19.14 4.19
C ILE A 585 13.27 20.57 3.83
N ASP A 586 14.56 20.76 3.67
CA ASP A 586 15.13 22.00 3.17
C ASP A 586 15.23 21.97 1.63
N GLU A 587 15.49 23.14 1.04
CA GLU A 587 15.72 23.26 -0.40
C GLU A 587 16.97 22.50 -0.86
N SER A 588 17.94 22.29 0.03
CA SER A 588 19.15 21.52 -0.29
C SER A 588 18.85 20.03 -0.48
N PHE A 589 17.79 19.53 0.17
CA PHE A 589 17.35 18.15 0.18
C PHE A 589 18.51 17.18 0.45
N ALA A 590 19.36 17.49 1.44
CA ALA A 590 20.55 16.70 1.73
C ALA A 590 20.20 15.26 2.16
N ASP A 591 21.01 14.28 1.73
CA ASP A 591 20.78 12.85 2.00
C ASP A 591 20.75 12.53 3.50
N ASP A 592 21.52 13.26 4.31
CA ASP A 592 21.65 13.04 5.75
C ASP A 592 20.75 13.94 6.62
N ALA A 593 19.95 14.82 6.01
CA ALA A 593 19.14 15.80 6.74
C ALA A 593 18.21 15.12 7.78
N PRO A 594 18.15 15.62 9.02
CA PRO A 594 17.25 15.06 10.03
C PRO A 594 15.80 15.16 9.56
N LEU A 595 15.05 14.06 9.66
CA LEU A 595 13.64 14.02 9.34
C LEU A 595 12.84 13.95 10.63
N LEU A 596 11.75 14.71 10.68
CA LEU A 596 10.79 14.68 11.78
C LEU A 596 9.43 14.21 11.24
N PRO A 597 9.20 12.87 11.11
CA PRO A 597 8.05 12.36 10.38
C PRO A 597 6.75 12.52 11.15
N SER A 598 5.70 12.93 10.45
CA SER A 598 4.32 13.04 10.92
C SER A 598 3.36 12.43 9.90
N GLY A 599 2.15 12.06 10.31
CA GLY A 599 1.12 11.63 9.39
C GLY A 599 0.18 10.55 9.93
N PHE A 600 -0.20 9.64 9.05
CA PHE A 600 -1.35 8.76 9.20
C PHE A 600 -1.01 7.32 8.81
N ARG A 601 -1.60 6.38 9.55
CA ARG A 601 -1.59 4.96 9.24
C ARG A 601 -2.98 4.38 9.40
N ILE A 602 -3.48 3.70 8.38
CA ILE A 602 -4.77 3.01 8.38
C ILE A 602 -4.55 1.52 8.14
N ILE A 603 -4.94 0.70 9.12
CA ILE A 603 -4.80 -0.75 9.04
C ILE A 603 -6.20 -1.38 9.06
N PRO A 604 -6.60 -2.15 8.03
CA PRO A 604 -7.85 -2.88 8.04
C PRO A 604 -7.81 -4.00 9.10
N LEU A 605 -8.90 -4.13 9.84
CA LEU A 605 -9.17 -5.20 10.80
C LEU A 605 -10.08 -6.21 10.11
N GLU A 606 -9.51 -7.34 9.69
CA GLU A 606 -10.31 -8.44 9.13
C GLU A 606 -11.20 -9.05 10.21
N GLN A 607 -12.47 -9.31 9.90
CA GLN A 607 -13.31 -10.14 10.76
C GLN A 607 -12.93 -11.62 10.57
N LYS A 608 -12.82 -12.34 11.70
CA LYS A 608 -12.81 -13.80 11.73
C LYS A 608 -14.12 -14.27 11.09
N SER A 609 -14.08 -14.77 9.86
CA SER A 609 -15.21 -15.52 9.32
C SER A 609 -15.43 -16.72 10.23
N THR A 610 -16.52 -16.72 10.99
CA THR A 610 -16.91 -17.87 11.81
C THR A 610 -17.08 -19.08 10.88
N PRO A 611 -16.43 -20.23 11.17
CA PRO A 611 -16.36 -21.36 10.24
C PRO A 611 -17.62 -22.23 10.20
N ASN A 612 -18.73 -21.81 10.77
CA ASN A 612 -19.97 -22.60 10.75
C ASN A 612 -20.99 -21.97 9.79
N GLY A 613 -20.94 -22.38 8.52
CA GLY A 613 -22.09 -22.24 7.62
C GLY A 613 -21.80 -22.15 6.11
N ALA A 614 -20.66 -21.58 5.69
CA ALA A 614 -20.51 -21.18 4.28
C ALA A 614 -19.54 -22.03 3.43
N SER A 615 -18.71 -22.91 4.02
CA SER A 615 -17.73 -23.69 3.26
C SER A 615 -18.24 -25.07 2.80
N ALA A 616 -19.25 -25.65 3.46
CA ALA A 616 -19.81 -26.95 3.08
C ALA A 616 -20.65 -26.87 1.78
N ASN A 617 -21.24 -25.72 1.48
CA ASN A 617 -22.10 -25.56 0.30
C ASN A 617 -21.32 -25.33 -1.01
N ARG A 618 -20.08 -24.82 -0.97
CA ARG A 618 -19.30 -24.58 -2.20
C ARG A 618 -18.82 -25.87 -2.88
N THR A 619 -18.60 -26.94 -2.13
CA THR A 619 -18.23 -28.25 -2.70
C THR A 619 -19.44 -28.99 -3.26
N LEU A 620 -20.64 -28.73 -2.71
CA LEU A 620 -21.91 -29.29 -3.21
C LEU A 620 -22.43 -28.57 -4.47
N ASP A 621 -22.19 -27.26 -4.61
CA ASP A 621 -22.57 -26.48 -5.80
C ASP A 621 -21.74 -26.81 -7.05
N LEU A 622 -20.49 -27.24 -6.89
CA LEU A 622 -19.66 -27.70 -8.01
C LEU A 622 -20.09 -29.08 -8.53
N ALA A 623 -20.70 -29.90 -7.69
CA ALA A 623 -21.26 -31.20 -8.07
C ALA A 623 -22.65 -31.05 -8.73
N SER A 624 -23.46 -30.05 -8.31
CA SER A 624 -24.77 -29.78 -8.91
C SER A 624 -24.68 -29.13 -10.30
N ALA A 625 -23.60 -28.39 -10.58
CA ALA A 625 -23.34 -27.77 -11.89
C ALA A 625 -23.04 -28.76 -13.03
N LEU A 626 -22.87 -30.06 -12.73
CA LEU A 626 -22.66 -31.12 -13.71
C LEU A 626 -23.95 -31.85 -14.13
N GLU A 627 -25.09 -31.56 -13.49
CA GLU A 627 -26.40 -32.10 -13.87
C GLU A 627 -27.29 -30.99 -14.43
N GLY A 628 -27.47 -31.01 -15.76
CA GLY A 628 -28.16 -29.94 -16.48
C GLY A 628 -29.62 -29.75 -16.04
N SER A 629 -29.96 -28.51 -15.65
CA SER A 629 -31.31 -27.97 -15.85
C SER A 629 -31.31 -26.44 -15.83
N THR A 630 -32.00 -25.85 -16.79
CA THR A 630 -32.23 -24.41 -16.97
C THR A 630 -33.13 -23.84 -15.86
N ARG A 631 -32.55 -23.06 -14.93
CA ARG A 631 -33.27 -22.02 -14.18
C ARG A 631 -32.37 -20.81 -13.92
N GLN A 632 -32.80 -19.64 -14.39
CA GLN A 632 -32.26 -18.33 -13.99
C GLN A 632 -32.56 -18.11 -12.50
N ALA A 633 -31.52 -17.95 -11.69
CA ALA A 633 -31.60 -17.52 -10.29
C ALA A 633 -30.68 -16.29 -10.13
N GLY A 634 -31.25 -15.21 -9.60
CA GLY A 634 -30.58 -13.92 -9.45
C GLY A 634 -29.33 -14.00 -8.59
N GLU A 635 -28.31 -13.25 -9.01
CA GLU A 635 -27.07 -13.06 -8.27
C GLU A 635 -27.36 -12.45 -6.90
N ALA A 636 -27.14 -13.24 -5.84
CA ALA A 636 -26.99 -12.69 -4.51
C ALA A 636 -25.60 -12.06 -4.41
N ASP A 637 -25.58 -10.74 -4.24
CA ASP A 637 -24.41 -9.89 -4.11
C ASP A 637 -23.54 -10.32 -2.90
N PRO A 638 -22.26 -10.71 -3.08
CA PRO A 638 -21.41 -11.20 -1.99
C PRO A 638 -20.76 -10.09 -1.14
N ASN A 639 -21.13 -8.82 -1.35
CA ASN A 639 -20.33 -7.66 -0.90
C ASN A 639 -20.72 -7.00 0.43
N GLY A 640 -21.54 -7.64 1.26
CA GLY A 640 -21.91 -7.14 2.59
C GLY A 640 -20.83 -7.29 3.68
N CYS A 641 -19.58 -6.84 3.45
CA CYS A 641 -18.54 -6.88 4.47
C CYS A 641 -18.44 -5.53 5.21
N ASN A 642 -18.75 -5.53 6.52
CA ASN A 642 -18.46 -4.39 7.40
C ASN A 642 -16.94 -4.27 7.60
N PHE A 643 -16.28 -3.36 6.88
CA PHE A 643 -14.85 -3.11 7.03
C PHE A 643 -14.60 -2.31 8.31
N ARG A 644 -13.84 -2.85 9.27
CA ARG A 644 -13.31 -2.03 10.38
C ARG A 644 -11.85 -1.72 10.09
N SER A 645 -11.39 -0.53 10.44
CA SER A 645 -9.99 -0.13 10.29
C SER A 645 -9.55 0.63 11.53
N VAL A 646 -8.26 0.58 11.84
CA VAL A 646 -7.64 1.41 12.88
C VAL A 646 -6.88 2.52 12.17
N LEU A 647 -7.24 3.76 12.48
CA LEU A 647 -6.48 4.94 12.11
C LEU A 647 -5.57 5.32 13.27
N THR A 648 -4.28 5.45 13.01
CA THR A 648 -3.27 5.97 13.94
C THR A 648 -2.68 7.24 13.36
N ILE A 649 -2.61 8.28 14.20
CA ILE A 649 -2.16 9.63 13.87
C ILE A 649 -0.99 9.97 14.79
N ALA A 650 0.10 10.50 14.25
CA ALA A 650 1.20 11.05 15.04
C ALA A 650 1.78 12.28 14.35
N PHE A 651 1.90 13.38 15.11
CA PHE A 651 2.48 14.64 14.65
C PHE A 651 3.56 15.09 15.61
N GLN A 652 4.70 15.47 15.05
CA GLN A 652 5.89 15.87 15.79
C GLN A 652 6.17 17.37 15.60
N PHE A 653 6.54 18.04 16.69
CA PHE A 653 6.77 19.48 16.79
C PHE A 653 8.05 19.75 17.55
N THR A 654 8.90 20.64 17.05
CA THR A 654 10.01 21.17 17.84
C THR A 654 9.55 22.36 18.68
N PHE A 655 10.17 22.56 19.84
CA PHE A 655 9.87 23.68 20.73
C PHE A 655 11.13 24.22 21.39
N ASP A 656 11.05 25.45 21.90
CA ASP A 656 12.04 26.06 22.79
C ASP A 656 11.57 25.99 24.24
N ASN A 657 12.50 25.98 25.19
CA ASN A 657 12.18 25.83 26.62
C ASN A 657 11.06 26.76 27.12
N HIS A 658 10.98 27.99 26.60
CA HIS A 658 9.98 28.98 26.98
C HIS A 658 8.62 28.82 26.26
N SER A 659 8.58 28.10 25.14
CA SER A 659 7.36 27.86 24.36
C SER A 659 6.76 26.46 24.58
N ARG A 660 7.43 25.60 25.37
CA ARG A 660 7.06 24.19 25.63
C ARG A 660 5.55 23.97 25.87
N ASP A 661 4.97 24.62 26.88
CA ASP A 661 3.57 24.37 27.26
C ASP A 661 2.59 24.95 26.23
N SER A 662 2.97 26.05 25.57
CA SER A 662 2.18 26.63 24.48
C SER A 662 2.16 25.72 23.26
N VAL A 663 3.31 25.16 22.86
CA VAL A 663 3.42 24.20 21.76
C VAL A 663 2.68 22.91 22.09
N ALA A 664 2.74 22.43 23.35
CA ALA A 664 2.00 21.25 23.76
C ALA A 664 0.47 21.44 23.64
N SER A 665 -0.06 22.58 24.09
CA SER A 665 -1.48 22.91 23.93
C SER A 665 -1.89 23.06 22.47
N MET A 666 -1.07 23.72 21.66
CA MET A 666 -1.29 23.86 20.21
C MET A 666 -1.30 22.48 19.52
N ALA A 667 -0.34 21.61 19.83
CA ALA A 667 -0.24 20.27 19.25
C ALA A 667 -1.47 19.40 19.56
N ARG A 668 -2.00 19.49 20.79
CA ARG A 668 -3.25 18.80 21.16
C ARG A 668 -4.43 19.31 20.34
N GLN A 669 -4.61 20.62 20.30
CA GLN A 669 -5.71 21.23 19.56
C GLN A 669 -5.63 20.90 18.06
N TYR A 670 -4.42 20.88 17.51
CA TYR A 670 -4.18 20.50 16.12
C TYR A 670 -4.60 19.05 15.84
N VAL A 671 -4.13 18.09 16.63
CA VAL A 671 -4.51 16.68 16.45
C VAL A 671 -6.01 16.49 16.66
N ARG A 672 -6.65 17.18 17.62
CA ARG A 672 -8.11 17.14 17.80
C ARG A 672 -8.87 17.68 16.59
N SER A 673 -8.41 18.79 16.01
CA SER A 673 -8.98 19.37 14.78
C SER A 673 -8.91 18.37 13.62
N ILE A 674 -7.74 17.74 13.43
CA ILE A 674 -7.53 16.70 12.41
C ILE A 674 -8.46 15.52 12.64
N VAL A 675 -8.55 15.02 13.88
CA VAL A 675 -9.45 13.93 14.27
C VAL A 675 -10.89 14.26 13.89
N GLY A 676 -11.37 15.46 14.22
CA GLY A 676 -12.72 15.92 13.86
C GLY A 676 -12.94 16.03 12.35
N SER A 677 -11.95 16.52 11.60
CA SER A 677 -12.02 16.59 10.13
C SER A 677 -12.06 15.20 9.49
N ILE A 678 -11.22 14.27 9.94
CA ILE A 678 -11.21 12.89 9.44
C ILE A 678 -12.51 12.17 9.80
N GLN A 679 -13.08 12.39 10.99
CA GLN A 679 -14.37 11.80 11.34
C GLN A 679 -15.49 12.28 10.41
N ARG A 680 -15.52 13.57 10.04
CA ARG A 680 -16.48 14.10 9.06
C ARG A 680 -16.31 13.45 7.68
N VAL A 681 -15.07 13.32 7.22
CA VAL A 681 -14.73 12.69 5.94
C VAL A 681 -15.05 11.19 5.94
N ALA A 682 -14.73 10.49 7.02
CA ALA A 682 -15.05 9.08 7.22
C ALA A 682 -16.56 8.82 7.13
N LEU A 683 -17.38 9.69 7.74
CA LEU A 683 -18.85 9.62 7.64
C LEU A 683 -19.36 9.84 6.22
N ALA A 684 -18.67 10.64 5.40
CA ALA A 684 -19.03 10.88 4.01
C ALA A 684 -18.63 9.72 3.08
N ILE A 685 -17.49 9.07 3.34
CA ILE A 685 -16.91 8.03 2.48
C ILE A 685 -17.47 6.62 2.79
N ALA A 686 -18.02 6.39 3.98
CA ALA A 686 -18.48 5.07 4.40
C ALA A 686 -19.63 4.53 3.50
N PRO A 687 -19.48 3.37 2.84
CA PRO A 687 -20.58 2.71 2.12
C PRO A 687 -21.69 2.34 3.11
N ARG A 688 -22.94 2.67 2.77
CA ARG A 688 -24.09 2.33 3.61
C ARG A 688 -24.45 0.86 3.40
N PRO A 689 -24.45 0.01 4.45
CA PRO A 689 -24.85 -1.37 4.30
C PRO A 689 -26.37 -1.45 4.09
N GLY A 690 -26.78 -2.02 2.96
CA GLY A 690 -28.16 -2.38 2.68
C GLY A 690 -28.87 -1.42 1.73
N SER A 691 -29.16 -1.92 0.53
CA SER A 691 -30.29 -1.50 -0.27
C SER A 691 -31.58 -1.80 0.50
N ASN A 692 -31.94 -0.91 1.43
CA ASN A 692 -33.31 -0.63 1.84
C ASN A 692 -33.31 0.76 2.46
N ILE A 693 -33.98 1.64 1.74
CA ILE A 693 -34.23 3.05 1.99
C ILE A 693 -34.32 3.35 3.50
N SER A 694 -33.33 4.07 3.99
CA SER A 694 -33.39 4.88 5.21
C SER A 694 -32.54 6.12 4.94
N PRO A 695 -33.14 7.32 4.83
CA PRO A 695 -32.51 8.48 4.22
C PRO A 695 -31.37 9.03 5.09
N ILE A 696 -30.42 9.69 4.42
CA ILE A 696 -29.54 10.71 4.98
C ILE A 696 -30.36 11.60 5.93
N SER A 697 -29.74 12.07 7.03
CA SER A 697 -30.31 13.17 7.80
C SER A 697 -30.47 14.36 6.86
N VAL A 698 -31.66 14.47 6.30
CA VAL A 698 -32.18 15.62 5.59
C VAL A 698 -31.74 16.87 6.35
N PRO A 699 -31.25 17.94 5.69
CA PRO A 699 -30.97 19.19 6.38
C PRO A 699 -32.28 19.69 7.02
N THR A 700 -32.53 19.37 8.29
CA THR A 700 -33.78 19.73 9.01
C THR A 700 -33.77 21.18 9.47
N SER A 701 -32.87 22.00 8.94
CA SER A 701 -32.83 23.41 9.26
C SER A 701 -34.06 24.12 8.66
N PRO A 702 -34.66 25.07 9.39
CA PRO A 702 -35.82 25.82 8.90
C PRO A 702 -35.52 26.58 7.59
N GLU A 703 -34.26 26.94 7.33
CA GLU A 703 -33.82 27.56 6.08
C GLU A 703 -33.88 26.58 4.90
N ALA A 704 -33.48 25.32 5.08
CA ALA A 704 -33.54 24.31 4.03
C ALA A 704 -35.00 23.96 3.66
N LEU A 705 -35.88 23.87 4.65
CA LEU A 705 -37.33 23.68 4.42
C LEU A 705 -37.95 24.84 3.62
N THR A 706 -37.50 26.06 3.91
CA THR A 706 -37.96 27.27 3.22
C THR A 706 -37.47 27.28 1.78
N LEU A 707 -36.19 26.98 1.55
CA LEU A 707 -35.60 26.91 0.22
C LEU A 707 -36.27 25.85 -0.67
N VAL A 708 -36.56 24.66 -0.14
CA VAL A 708 -37.24 23.62 -0.94
C VAL A 708 -38.66 24.01 -1.33
N ARG A 709 -39.39 24.71 -0.44
CA ARG A 709 -40.70 25.27 -0.79
C ARG A 709 -40.57 26.28 -1.92
N TRP A 710 -39.56 27.17 -1.86
CA TRP A 710 -39.30 28.14 -2.91
C TRP A 710 -38.93 27.48 -4.24
N ILE A 711 -38.04 26.48 -4.24
CA ILE A 711 -37.65 25.74 -5.45
C ILE A 711 -38.86 25.12 -6.13
N SER A 712 -39.68 24.40 -5.36
CA SER A 712 -40.83 23.64 -5.86
C SER A 712 -41.95 24.56 -6.34
N ARG A 713 -42.29 25.60 -5.54
CA ARG A 713 -43.29 26.60 -5.90
C ARG A 713 -42.89 27.38 -7.14
N SER A 714 -41.63 27.82 -7.23
CA SER A 714 -41.15 28.61 -8.38
C SER A 714 -41.07 27.77 -9.66
N TYR A 715 -40.72 26.48 -9.55
CA TYR A 715 -40.78 25.56 -10.68
C TYR A 715 -42.19 25.45 -11.24
N SER A 716 -43.19 25.23 -10.37
CA SER A 716 -44.60 25.15 -10.77
C SER A 716 -45.13 26.47 -11.34
N LEU A 717 -44.75 27.60 -10.74
CA LEU A 717 -45.12 28.93 -11.20
C LEU A 717 -44.61 29.22 -12.63
N HIS A 718 -43.36 28.86 -12.92
CA HIS A 718 -42.73 29.20 -14.20
C HIS A 718 -43.00 28.17 -15.31
N THR A 719 -43.04 26.88 -14.98
CA THR A 719 -43.19 25.81 -15.98
C THR A 719 -44.63 25.34 -16.17
N GLY A 720 -45.52 25.61 -15.21
CA GLY A 720 -46.89 25.10 -15.19
C GLY A 720 -47.00 23.60 -14.87
N ALA A 721 -45.89 22.94 -14.55
CA ALA A 721 -45.81 21.53 -14.16
C ALA A 721 -45.45 21.40 -12.67
N ASP A 722 -45.99 20.37 -12.00
CA ASP A 722 -45.53 20.06 -10.64
C ASP A 722 -44.20 19.29 -10.71
N LEU A 723 -43.25 19.68 -9.85
CA LEU A 723 -41.94 19.03 -9.76
C LEU A 723 -42.07 17.59 -9.23
N PHE A 724 -43.13 17.28 -8.47
CA PHE A 724 -43.33 15.97 -7.83
C PHE A 724 -44.57 15.18 -8.28
N GLY A 725 -45.36 15.69 -9.23
CA GLY A 725 -46.59 15.06 -9.71
C GLY A 725 -47.83 15.32 -8.81
N SER A 726 -49.03 15.07 -9.35
CA SER A 726 -50.32 15.67 -8.93
C SER A 726 -50.91 15.29 -7.56
N ASP A 727 -50.14 14.73 -6.62
CA ASP A 727 -50.61 14.35 -5.29
C ASP A 727 -49.82 15.09 -4.20
N SER A 728 -50.15 16.35 -3.89
CA SER A 728 -49.41 17.11 -2.87
C SER A 728 -50.22 18.20 -2.15
N GLN A 729 -51.08 17.79 -1.21
CA GLN A 729 -51.23 18.55 0.04
C GLN A 729 -50.33 17.90 1.09
N THR A 730 -49.08 18.37 1.19
CA THR A 730 -48.04 17.72 1.99
C THR A 730 -47.24 18.72 2.82
N SER A 731 -46.83 18.29 4.02
CA SER A 731 -46.06 19.07 4.99
C SER A 731 -44.67 19.46 4.44
N GLY A 732 -44.04 20.50 5.00
CA GLY A 732 -42.70 20.93 4.56
C GLY A 732 -41.64 19.80 4.58
N ASP A 733 -41.74 18.89 5.55
CA ASP A 733 -40.80 17.78 5.70
C ASP A 733 -40.94 16.72 4.60
N THR A 734 -42.15 16.53 4.06
CA THR A 734 -42.38 15.58 2.96
C THR A 734 -41.84 16.12 1.62
N LEU A 735 -41.99 17.42 1.37
CA LEU A 735 -41.41 18.09 0.20
C LEU A 735 -39.88 18.05 0.18
N LEU A 736 -39.24 18.29 1.34
CA LEU A 736 -37.79 18.21 1.47
C LEU A 736 -37.26 16.81 1.22
N HIS A 737 -37.95 15.78 1.73
CA HIS A 737 -37.60 14.39 1.45
C HIS A 737 -37.79 14.03 -0.03
N GLN A 738 -38.82 14.56 -0.70
CA GLN A 738 -39.05 14.33 -2.13
C GLN A 738 -38.00 15.01 -3.01
N LEU A 739 -37.64 16.28 -2.74
CA LEU A 739 -36.60 16.98 -3.49
C LEU A 739 -35.22 16.33 -3.33
N TRP A 740 -34.88 15.95 -2.09
CA TRP A 740 -33.58 15.37 -1.78
C TRP A 740 -33.35 14.03 -2.51
N ASN A 741 -34.41 13.23 -2.67
CA ASN A 741 -34.37 11.91 -3.31
C ASN A 741 -34.88 11.93 -4.77
N HIS A 742 -34.99 13.11 -5.39
CA HIS A 742 -35.43 13.22 -6.78
C HIS A 742 -34.43 12.54 -7.73
N SER A 743 -34.93 11.84 -8.75
CA SER A 743 -34.10 11.05 -9.68
C SER A 743 -33.19 11.89 -10.57
N ASP A 744 -33.60 13.13 -10.87
CA ASP A 744 -32.79 14.09 -11.62
C ASP A 744 -31.91 14.94 -10.70
N ALA A 745 -30.76 15.37 -11.21
CA ALA A 745 -29.80 16.17 -10.47
C ALA A 745 -30.27 17.63 -10.41
N ILE A 746 -30.59 18.13 -9.22
CA ILE A 746 -31.08 19.49 -8.99
C ILE A 746 -30.01 20.29 -8.24
N LEU A 747 -29.55 21.38 -8.82
CA LEU A 747 -28.51 22.27 -8.30
C LEU A 747 -29.02 23.71 -8.23
N CYS A 748 -28.77 24.43 -7.14
CA CYS A 748 -29.07 25.86 -7.02
C CYS A 748 -27.78 26.67 -7.06
N CYS A 749 -27.81 27.77 -7.81
CA CYS A 749 -26.67 28.64 -8.01
C CYS A 749 -27.05 30.10 -7.76
N SER A 750 -26.27 30.78 -6.92
CA SER A 750 -26.46 32.21 -6.64
C SER A 750 -25.70 33.05 -7.67
N LEU A 751 -26.41 33.97 -8.32
CA LEU A 751 -25.84 34.93 -9.27
C LEU A 751 -25.76 36.30 -8.60
N LYS A 752 -24.61 36.62 -8.00
CA LYS A 752 -24.33 37.98 -7.52
C LYS A 752 -23.71 38.79 -8.65
N THR A 753 -24.18 40.02 -8.86
CA THR A 753 -23.90 40.86 -10.04
C THR A 753 -22.42 41.20 -10.29
N ASN A 754 -21.51 40.89 -9.37
CA ASN A 754 -20.06 41.14 -9.46
C ASN A 754 -19.19 39.95 -9.01
N ALA A 755 -19.75 38.73 -8.91
CA ALA A 755 -19.02 37.52 -8.53
C ALA A 755 -19.39 36.36 -9.45
N SER A 756 -18.49 35.40 -9.57
CA SER A 756 -18.73 34.17 -10.32
C SER A 756 -19.87 33.36 -9.68
N PRO A 757 -20.72 32.70 -10.50
CA PRO A 757 -21.81 31.86 -10.00
C PRO A 757 -21.30 30.70 -9.14
N VAL A 758 -21.78 30.62 -7.90
CA VAL A 758 -21.43 29.59 -6.92
C VAL A 758 -22.66 28.73 -6.62
N PHE A 759 -22.46 27.42 -6.52
CA PHE A 759 -23.53 26.51 -6.10
C PHE A 759 -23.80 26.62 -4.59
N THR A 760 -25.07 26.81 -4.23
CA THR A 760 -25.51 27.01 -2.85
C THR A 760 -26.27 25.81 -2.30
N PHE A 761 -26.84 24.97 -3.16
CA PHE A 761 -27.57 23.76 -2.77
C PHE A 761 -27.54 22.72 -3.89
N ALA A 762 -27.60 21.44 -3.52
CA ALA A 762 -27.75 20.31 -4.42
C ALA A 762 -28.57 19.21 -3.74
N ASN A 763 -29.41 18.50 -4.50
CA ASN A 763 -30.01 17.25 -4.03
C ASN A 763 -28.99 16.09 -4.09
N GLN A 764 -29.36 14.91 -3.59
CA GLN A 764 -28.44 13.76 -3.54
C GLN A 764 -27.86 13.42 -4.92
N THR A 765 -28.74 13.32 -5.92
CA THR A 765 -28.36 13.03 -7.30
C THR A 765 -27.42 14.10 -7.88
N GLY A 766 -27.60 15.38 -7.53
CA GLY A 766 -26.72 16.47 -7.95
C GLY A 766 -25.34 16.43 -7.28
N LEU A 767 -25.27 16.02 -6.02
CA LEU A 767 -24.00 15.78 -5.34
C LEU A 767 -23.24 14.60 -5.95
N ASP A 768 -23.96 13.52 -6.27
CA ASP A 768 -23.41 12.34 -6.93
C ASP A 768 -22.89 12.69 -8.34
N MET A 769 -23.66 13.49 -9.09
CA MET A 769 -23.27 13.99 -10.42
C MET A 769 -22.00 14.84 -10.40
N LEU A 770 -21.82 15.69 -9.38
CA LEU A 770 -20.63 16.54 -9.23
C LEU A 770 -19.49 15.88 -8.43
N GLU A 771 -19.70 14.66 -7.94
CA GLU A 771 -18.78 13.93 -7.06
C GLU A 771 -18.35 14.77 -5.84
N THR A 772 -19.28 15.49 -5.22
CA THR A 772 -18.99 16.46 -4.17
C THR A 772 -19.91 16.30 -2.96
N THR A 773 -19.70 17.12 -1.93
CA THR A 773 -20.56 17.20 -0.75
C THR A 773 -21.23 18.57 -0.66
N LEU A 774 -22.33 18.69 0.09
CA LEU A 774 -23.04 19.96 0.29
C LEU A 774 -22.12 21.07 0.86
N VAL A 775 -21.09 20.69 1.62
CA VAL A 775 -20.11 21.61 2.21
C VAL A 775 -19.10 22.09 1.16
N ALA A 776 -18.56 21.18 0.35
CA ALA A 776 -17.60 21.49 -0.71
C ALA A 776 -18.25 22.06 -1.99
N LEU A 777 -19.57 22.08 -2.05
CA LEU A 777 -20.34 22.56 -3.20
C LEU A 777 -20.07 24.04 -3.51
N GLN A 778 -19.80 24.86 -2.49
CA GLN A 778 -19.53 26.30 -2.65
C GLN A 778 -18.17 26.59 -3.31
N ASP A 779 -17.25 25.62 -3.33
CA ASP A 779 -15.96 25.76 -4.00
C ASP A 779 -16.04 25.40 -5.50
N ILE A 780 -17.20 24.87 -5.93
CA ILE A 780 -17.47 24.54 -7.33
C ILE A 780 -18.10 25.74 -8.03
N MET A 781 -17.46 26.14 -9.12
CA MET A 781 -17.87 27.29 -9.92
C MET A 781 -18.65 26.79 -11.13
N LEU A 782 -19.84 27.33 -11.37
CA LEU A 782 -20.68 26.93 -12.51
C LEU A 782 -19.93 27.07 -13.84
N ASP A 783 -19.06 28.09 -13.95
CA ASP A 783 -18.23 28.33 -15.13
C ASP A 783 -17.22 27.21 -15.39
N LYS A 784 -16.76 26.51 -14.35
CA LYS A 784 -15.85 25.36 -14.48
C LYS A 784 -16.60 24.04 -14.68
N THR A 785 -17.87 23.99 -14.27
CA THR A 785 -18.71 22.80 -14.39
C THR A 785 -19.27 22.64 -15.80
N LEU A 786 -19.83 23.69 -16.41
CA LEU A 786 -20.34 23.60 -17.78
C LEU A 786 -19.21 23.70 -18.81
N ASP A 787 -19.31 22.93 -19.89
CA ASP A 787 -18.42 23.05 -21.04
C ASP A 787 -18.65 24.36 -21.84
N GLU A 788 -17.75 24.67 -22.77
CA GLU A 788 -17.85 25.86 -23.63
C GLU A 788 -19.21 26.01 -24.36
N PRO A 789 -19.76 24.95 -24.98
CA PRO A 789 -21.11 24.96 -25.55
C PRO A 789 -22.22 25.26 -24.53
N GLY A 790 -22.20 24.61 -23.37
CA GLY A 790 -23.18 24.80 -22.31
C GLY A 790 -23.17 26.21 -21.74
N ARG A 791 -21.98 26.80 -21.54
CA ARG A 791 -21.84 28.21 -21.13
C ARG A 791 -22.46 29.17 -22.15
N LYS A 792 -22.22 28.95 -23.44
CA LYS A 792 -22.79 29.79 -24.51
C LYS A 792 -24.31 29.68 -24.57
N ALA A 793 -24.86 28.47 -24.42
CA ALA A 793 -26.29 28.24 -24.39
C ALA A 793 -26.95 28.93 -23.19
N LEU A 794 -26.33 28.84 -22.00
CA LEU A 794 -26.80 29.54 -20.81
C LEU A 794 -26.79 31.06 -21.01
N CYS A 795 -25.70 31.63 -21.54
CA CYS A 795 -25.61 33.06 -21.81
C CYS A 795 -26.66 33.55 -22.83
N SER A 796 -26.96 32.76 -23.87
CA SER A 796 -27.97 33.14 -24.87
C SER A 796 -29.40 33.07 -24.33
N GLU A 797 -29.69 32.10 -23.46
CA GLU A 797 -31.02 31.94 -22.86
C GLU A 797 -31.22 32.77 -21.59
N PHE A 798 -30.15 33.32 -21.01
CA PHE A 798 -30.19 34.12 -19.78
C PHE A 798 -31.22 35.27 -19.82
N PRO A 799 -31.33 36.09 -20.89
CA PRO A 799 -32.35 37.14 -20.95
C PRO A 799 -33.78 36.58 -20.91
N LYS A 800 -34.01 35.40 -21.49
CA LYS A 800 -35.32 34.73 -21.46
C LYS A 800 -35.63 34.18 -20.08
N ILE A 801 -34.65 33.57 -19.40
CA ILE A 801 -34.77 33.18 -17.98
C ILE A 801 -35.13 34.42 -17.15
N MET A 802 -34.48 35.55 -17.40
CA MET A 802 -34.73 36.79 -16.67
C MET A 802 -36.10 37.42 -16.95
N GLN A 803 -36.72 37.19 -18.11
CA GLN A 803 -38.03 37.76 -18.47
C GLN A 803 -39.20 36.79 -18.23
N GLN A 804 -39.05 35.50 -18.55
CA GLN A 804 -40.11 34.48 -18.53
C GLN A 804 -40.00 33.53 -17.33
N GLY A 805 -38.86 33.55 -16.63
CA GLY A 805 -38.65 32.79 -15.38
C GLY A 805 -38.01 31.42 -15.53
N TYR A 806 -37.96 30.87 -16.75
CA TYR A 806 -37.26 29.60 -17.02
C TYR A 806 -36.79 29.49 -18.49
N ALA A 807 -35.89 28.55 -18.76
CA ALA A 807 -35.49 28.12 -20.09
C ALA A 807 -34.96 26.68 -20.09
N HIS A 808 -34.93 26.04 -21.26
CA HIS A 808 -34.32 24.73 -21.44
C HIS A 808 -32.99 24.88 -22.18
N LEU A 809 -31.96 24.23 -21.68
CA LEU A 809 -30.66 24.09 -22.32
C LEU A 809 -30.58 22.74 -23.04
N PRO A 810 -29.92 22.69 -24.21
CA PRO A 810 -29.74 21.46 -24.97
C PRO A 810 -28.81 20.48 -24.24
N ALA A 811 -28.75 19.23 -24.74
CA ALA A 811 -27.80 18.22 -24.29
C ALA A 811 -26.36 18.74 -24.27
N GLY A 812 -25.58 18.33 -23.27
CA GLY A 812 -24.22 18.83 -23.09
C GLY A 812 -23.38 17.95 -22.17
N VAL A 813 -22.17 18.44 -21.87
CA VAL A 813 -21.24 17.78 -20.97
C VAL A 813 -20.82 18.74 -19.87
N CYS A 814 -20.67 18.23 -18.66
CA CYS A 814 -20.09 18.95 -17.54
C CYS A 814 -18.93 18.19 -16.90
N ALA A 815 -18.11 18.90 -16.14
CA ALA A 815 -17.02 18.33 -15.37
C ALA A 815 -17.42 18.22 -13.89
N SER A 816 -17.21 17.04 -13.31
CA SER A 816 -17.30 16.83 -11.86
C SER A 816 -16.15 17.53 -11.13
N SER A 817 -16.25 17.65 -9.81
CA SER A 817 -15.15 18.17 -8.98
C SER A 817 -13.87 17.33 -9.07
N MET A 818 -14.00 16.05 -9.43
CA MET A 818 -12.89 15.11 -9.66
C MET A 818 -12.37 15.13 -11.10
N GLY A 819 -12.89 16.01 -11.96
CA GLY A 819 -12.49 16.15 -13.36
C GLY A 819 -13.01 15.04 -14.29
N ARG A 820 -13.96 14.21 -13.84
CA ARG A 820 -14.65 13.27 -14.72
C ARG A 820 -15.70 14.00 -15.55
N MET A 821 -15.86 13.54 -16.79
CA MET A 821 -16.84 14.11 -17.72
C MET A 821 -18.20 13.46 -17.49
N VAL A 822 -19.25 14.27 -17.40
CA VAL A 822 -20.62 13.85 -17.19
C VAL A 822 -21.46 14.36 -18.36
N SER A 823 -22.08 13.46 -19.10
CA SER A 823 -23.04 13.80 -20.15
C SER A 823 -24.45 13.95 -19.57
N TYR A 824 -25.26 14.85 -20.11
CA TYR A 824 -26.68 14.99 -19.78
C TYR A 824 -27.51 15.25 -21.04
N GLU A 825 -28.76 14.77 -21.05
CA GLU A 825 -29.63 14.87 -22.22
C GLU A 825 -30.32 16.24 -22.32
N GLN A 826 -30.72 16.81 -21.18
CA GLN A 826 -31.38 18.10 -21.11
C GLN A 826 -31.13 18.75 -19.75
N ALA A 827 -31.04 20.08 -19.73
CA ALA A 827 -31.04 20.82 -18.47
C ALA A 827 -32.13 21.89 -18.47
N THR A 828 -32.97 21.91 -17.43
CA THR A 828 -33.99 22.94 -17.22
C THR A 828 -33.49 23.93 -16.20
N VAL A 829 -33.56 25.23 -16.51
CA VAL A 829 -33.10 26.31 -15.61
C VAL A 829 -34.27 27.22 -15.30
N TRP A 830 -34.53 27.47 -14.02
CA TRP A 830 -35.60 28.38 -13.58
C TRP A 830 -35.15 29.25 -12.42
N LYS A 831 -35.86 30.37 -12.24
CA LYS A 831 -35.68 31.25 -11.10
C LYS A 831 -36.33 30.67 -9.86
N VAL A 832 -35.65 30.82 -8.74
CA VAL A 832 -36.20 30.56 -7.41
C VAL A 832 -36.55 31.89 -6.77
N LEU A 833 -37.82 32.06 -6.42
CA LEU A 833 -38.36 33.29 -5.83
C LEU A 833 -38.56 33.12 -4.32
N GLU A 834 -38.28 34.17 -3.55
CA GLU A 834 -38.62 34.25 -2.13
C GLU A 834 -40.12 34.58 -1.94
N ASP A 835 -40.58 34.62 -0.68
CA ASP A 835 -41.99 34.91 -0.37
C ASP A 835 -42.45 36.33 -0.77
N ASP A 836 -41.49 37.26 -0.93
CA ASP A 836 -41.72 38.63 -1.39
C ASP A 836 -41.60 38.79 -2.93
N GLU A 837 -41.51 37.67 -3.66
CA GLU A 837 -41.34 37.59 -5.12
C GLU A 837 -40.00 38.21 -5.61
N SER A 838 -39.01 38.35 -4.73
CA SER A 838 -37.64 38.69 -5.11
C SER A 838 -36.86 37.45 -5.61
N ASN A 839 -35.85 37.66 -6.46
CA ASN A 839 -35.05 36.56 -7.00
C ASN A 839 -34.01 36.09 -5.97
N HIS A 840 -34.12 34.84 -5.53
CA HIS A 840 -33.17 34.22 -4.60
C HIS A 840 -31.94 33.63 -5.33
N CYS A 841 -32.18 32.73 -6.28
CA CYS A 841 -31.14 32.02 -7.03
C CYS A 841 -31.68 31.44 -8.35
N LEU A 842 -30.83 30.79 -9.15
CA LEU A 842 -31.27 29.93 -10.25
C LEU A 842 -31.15 28.47 -9.85
N ALA A 843 -32.16 27.67 -10.16
CA ALA A 843 -32.12 26.23 -10.05
C ALA A 843 -31.93 25.59 -11.43
N PHE A 844 -31.11 24.54 -11.46
CA PHE A 844 -30.78 23.72 -12.63
C PHE A 844 -31.23 22.30 -12.34
N MET A 845 -31.95 21.68 -13.26
CA MET A 845 -32.30 20.27 -13.22
C MET A 845 -31.71 19.57 -14.44
N PHE A 846 -30.75 18.67 -14.22
CA PHE A 846 -30.10 17.86 -15.25
C PHE A 846 -30.76 16.48 -15.33
N VAL A 847 -31.28 16.17 -16.51
CA VAL A 847 -32.05 14.95 -16.78
C VAL A 847 -31.19 13.93 -17.53
N ASN A 848 -31.34 12.65 -17.17
CA ASN A 848 -30.66 11.51 -17.79
C ASN A 848 -29.14 11.69 -17.91
N TRP A 849 -28.49 12.07 -16.80
CA TRP A 849 -27.05 12.25 -16.77
C TRP A 849 -26.29 10.93 -16.54
N SER A 850 -25.07 10.83 -17.06
CA SER A 850 -24.18 9.67 -16.85
C SER A 850 -22.70 10.04 -17.02
N PHE A 851 -21.82 9.34 -16.31
CA PHE A 851 -20.36 9.48 -16.48
C PHE A 851 -19.92 8.92 -17.85
N VAL A 852 -19.03 9.66 -18.52
CA VAL A 852 -18.48 9.35 -19.85
C VAL A 852 -17.20 8.54 -19.77
#